data_AF-A0A0W0G4A6-F1
#
_entry.id   AF-A0A0W0G4A6-F1
#
_cell.length_a   1.000
_cell.length_b   1.000
_cell.length_c   1.000
_cell.angle_alpha   90.00
_cell.angle_beta   90.00
_cell.angle_gamma   90.00
#
_symmetry.space_group_name_H-M   'P 1'
#
loop_
_entity.id
_entity.type
_entity.pdbx_description
1 polymer ?
#
loop_
_entity_poly.entity_id
_entity_poly.type
_entity_poly.pdbx_seq_one_letter_code
_entity_poly.pdbx_strand_id
1 'polypeptide(L)'
;MPRTSKPSGKSRHNPLLVQIGEDELEAKYGRTPQPGRRKKSQKSSDIDEDGEAVLDSKTSKRILELARDQQKELESDDSDLDDEPEEDSVLTRIIDDDVDEDDVLGEDENLEDVEEVFEIDEDDMETLDQLLPHNSGERKTLADIIFAKISEHEAAKNAAVIQKVQQNKDAPDPALGLDPKVVEAYTKLGEFLRKYKSGPLPKLFKVIPTLPAWARILALTQPENWSPHAARAATRIFVSTMKPPQAQLFLSVVLLDAIREDIRENKKLNVQYYEALKRALYKPGAFFKGIIFPMLEQGCTLKEAAIVASVLARAKVPVLHASAALLRIAEMDYSGPNSLFIRVLIDKKFALPYKVVDALVFHFIRLSNTYKARNRGDADKLPVLWHQSLLVFAQRYASDLTPDQKDALLDVVRVTPHAQIGPEIRRELVNSVVRGEPRPGADEDQVSRRRDDSPGARTVSIGSLYMKRRRLLTVIDSSLASENMYLASPLATFVSLVFISAVVGVSIPTSAPSSAVAIDKSLLAVSIEFFAFPGYTNVTSTSKCLDNLGNLRGSPVAVRIGGTTQDRATYDPSLQQAVSYTVASPADAPTSLTFGSSFFSLATKMKGDVTIGLNRQLNNQANSFAAAQKAKELMPNLFAIELGNEPDLYSASSPIAGGTWNANADAASEKSWFTALAPSIGNIFQGAVYLDRWTISGLIPQLGNAINTVKSFSGHSYPQSACGGASTNLQSLMSHAGIVSYTRKYSSEASAVHNAGKRYFLGETNSGRTVSLHWNVHVLNQCGAIATCGGGGISPTFGAALWIVDYVLQGALNGVERLYFHQGTIGNCQYCWWGRFTTGAPFYGTYFVNTFLGTDGARLSMLDDGAGAVASYVVYNSSSKPLRVLVYNSNYYSGSGTRSSTSVSFTGGGLASSGSKTATRLTAPNATSRVDQGAAVTIGGGLTFDGNCNAVGSISKETVSFSGSTLTVSVKASEALIIDL
;
A
#
# COMPACT_ATOMS: atom_id res chain seq x y z
N MET A 1 92.59 36.33 0.34
CA MET A 1 92.37 35.55 -0.91
C MET A 1 91.22 34.55 -0.69
N PRO A 2 90.54 34.06 -1.74
CA PRO A 2 89.07 33.87 -1.75
C PRO A 2 88.61 32.40 -1.60
N ARG A 3 87.31 32.10 -1.38
CA ARG A 3 86.25 31.94 -2.42
C ARG A 3 84.84 31.96 -1.80
N THR A 4 84.02 32.99 -2.05
CA THR A 4 82.99 33.15 -3.13
C THR A 4 81.62 32.50 -2.89
N SER A 5 80.56 33.30 -3.10
CA SER A 5 79.14 33.03 -2.85
C SER A 5 78.45 32.16 -3.91
N LYS A 6 77.33 31.52 -3.52
CA LYS A 6 76.35 30.90 -4.45
C LYS A 6 75.30 31.94 -4.89
N PRO A 7 74.82 31.91 -6.15
CA PRO A 7 73.75 32.78 -6.63
C PRO A 7 72.35 32.21 -6.35
N SER A 8 71.36 33.09 -6.33
CA SER A 8 69.93 32.76 -6.22
C SER A 8 69.33 32.31 -7.56
N GLY A 9 68.58 31.20 -7.55
CA GLY A 9 67.79 30.74 -8.71
C GLY A 9 66.34 31.20 -8.61
N LYS A 10 65.82 31.83 -9.67
CA LYS A 10 64.42 32.31 -9.74
C LYS A 10 63.43 31.19 -10.03
N SER A 11 62.20 31.35 -9.53
CA SER A 11 61.03 30.59 -10.00
C SER A 11 60.86 30.72 -11.51
N ARG A 12 60.58 29.61 -12.20
CA ARG A 12 59.99 29.59 -13.54
C ARG A 12 58.57 29.04 -13.39
N HIS A 13 57.57 29.82 -13.80
CA HIS A 13 56.23 29.30 -13.99
C HIS A 13 56.21 28.35 -15.20
N ASN A 14 55.41 27.29 -15.10
CA ASN A 14 55.18 26.35 -16.21
C ASN A 14 54.33 27.02 -17.31
N PRO A 15 54.40 26.55 -18.57
CA PRO A 15 53.56 27.07 -19.65
C PRO A 15 52.07 26.83 -19.37
N LEU A 16 51.22 27.80 -19.71
CA LEU A 16 49.78 27.78 -19.43
C LEU A 16 49.07 26.49 -19.91
N LEU A 17 49.50 25.93 -21.05
CA LEU A 17 48.94 24.69 -21.60
C LEU A 17 49.17 23.46 -20.69
N VAL A 18 50.27 23.46 -19.91
CA VAL A 18 50.56 22.40 -18.94
C VAL A 18 49.67 22.56 -17.71
N GLN A 19 49.46 23.80 -17.24
CA GLN A 19 48.54 24.07 -16.14
C GLN A 19 47.09 23.71 -16.50
N ILE A 20 46.62 24.07 -17.69
CA ILE A 20 45.27 23.68 -18.15
C ILE A 20 45.12 22.14 -18.22
N GLY A 21 46.16 21.43 -18.67
CA GLY A 21 46.14 19.95 -18.69
C GLY A 21 46.22 19.31 -17.30
N GLU A 22 46.90 19.94 -16.34
CA GLU A 22 46.93 19.51 -14.93
C GLU A 22 45.60 19.83 -14.23
N ASP A 23 45.00 21.01 -14.47
CA ASP A 23 43.69 21.42 -13.96
C ASP A 23 42.55 20.56 -14.55
N GLU A 24 42.58 20.21 -15.84
CA GLU A 24 41.62 19.25 -16.44
C GLU A 24 41.75 17.83 -15.87
N LEU A 25 42.96 17.41 -15.48
CA LEU A 25 43.16 16.12 -14.81
C LEU A 25 42.70 16.14 -13.35
N GLU A 26 42.98 17.24 -12.63
CA GLU A 26 42.59 17.43 -11.23
C GLU A 26 41.06 17.56 -11.12
N ALA A 27 40.40 18.27 -12.05
CA ALA A 27 38.95 18.37 -12.14
C ALA A 27 38.24 17.07 -12.56
N LYS A 28 38.94 16.14 -13.23
CA LYS A 28 38.36 14.89 -13.75
C LYS A 28 38.65 13.66 -12.88
N TYR A 29 39.72 13.68 -12.08
CA TYR A 29 40.20 12.52 -11.33
C TYR A 29 40.68 12.82 -9.89
N GLY A 30 40.74 14.08 -9.46
CA GLY A 30 41.28 14.47 -8.17
C GLY A 30 42.80 14.25 -8.01
N ARG A 31 43.34 14.60 -6.84
CA ARG A 31 44.79 14.50 -6.57
C ARG A 31 45.26 13.06 -6.35
N THR A 32 45.80 12.46 -7.40
CA THR A 32 46.42 11.12 -7.32
C THR A 32 47.86 11.16 -6.77
N PRO A 33 48.21 10.36 -5.74
CA PRO A 33 49.57 10.32 -5.19
C PRO A 33 50.49 9.39 -6.01
N GLN A 34 51.72 9.84 -6.30
CA GLN A 34 52.70 9.04 -7.04
C GLN A 34 53.36 7.93 -6.18
N PRO A 35 53.64 6.74 -6.74
CA PRO A 35 54.15 5.60 -5.98
C PRO A 35 55.65 5.67 -5.68
N GLY A 36 56.02 5.52 -4.40
CA GLY A 36 57.40 5.54 -3.93
C GLY A 36 58.23 4.29 -4.30
N ARG A 37 59.49 4.50 -4.71
CA ARG A 37 60.46 3.44 -5.04
C ARG A 37 60.79 2.54 -3.84
N ARG A 38 60.59 1.23 -3.98
CA ARG A 38 60.92 0.21 -2.96
C ARG A 38 62.35 -0.34 -3.14
N LYS A 39 63.15 -0.38 -2.06
CA LYS A 39 64.50 -1.00 -2.05
C LYS A 39 64.43 -2.54 -1.99
N LYS A 40 65.46 -3.19 -2.52
CA LYS A 40 65.62 -4.63 -2.71
C LYS A 40 66.36 -5.27 -1.52
N SER A 41 65.97 -6.48 -1.11
CA SER A 41 66.72 -7.36 -0.20
C SER A 41 66.80 -8.78 -0.80
N GLN A 42 67.87 -9.52 -0.48
CA GLN A 42 68.21 -10.82 -1.10
C GLN A 42 67.58 -12.03 -0.40
N LYS A 43 67.73 -13.19 -1.06
CA LYS A 43 67.06 -14.47 -0.81
C LYS A 43 68.10 -15.57 -0.53
N SER A 44 67.73 -16.57 0.27
CA SER A 44 68.37 -17.90 0.32
C SER A 44 67.28 -19.00 0.25
N SER A 45 67.67 -20.21 -0.17
CA SER A 45 66.83 -21.38 -0.48
C SER A 45 66.67 -22.32 0.73
N ASP A 46 65.93 -23.46 0.76
CA ASP A 46 65.47 -24.48 -0.23
C ASP A 46 63.97 -24.89 0.05
N ILE A 47 63.08 -25.22 -0.92
CA ILE A 47 62.71 -26.56 -1.49
C ILE A 47 62.19 -27.53 -0.39
N ASP A 48 60.92 -28.02 -0.34
CA ASP A 48 60.16 -28.86 -1.30
C ASP A 48 58.60 -28.65 -1.29
N GLU A 49 57.84 -29.54 -1.97
CA GLU A 49 56.49 -29.40 -2.58
C GLU A 49 55.19 -29.50 -1.69
N ASP A 50 54.06 -29.17 -2.35
CA ASP A 50 52.62 -29.38 -2.06
C ASP A 50 51.89 -28.58 -0.95
N GLY A 51 50.81 -27.88 -1.37
CA GLY A 51 49.79 -27.31 -0.47
C GLY A 51 49.19 -25.97 -0.93
N GLU A 52 47.86 -25.95 -1.04
CA GLU A 52 46.90 -24.83 -1.23
C GLU A 52 47.38 -23.36 -1.18
N ALA A 53 46.79 -22.52 -2.04
CA ALA A 53 47.03 -21.08 -2.10
C ALA A 53 46.45 -20.31 -0.89
N VAL A 54 47.12 -20.41 0.26
CA VAL A 54 46.78 -19.66 1.47
C VAL A 54 47.14 -18.18 1.29
N LEU A 55 46.13 -17.34 1.12
CA LEU A 55 46.25 -15.88 1.19
C LEU A 55 46.65 -15.46 2.61
N ASP A 56 47.81 -14.81 2.74
CA ASP A 56 48.31 -14.30 4.02
C ASP A 56 47.26 -13.45 4.77
N SER A 57 47.10 -13.73 6.06
CA SER A 57 46.14 -13.05 6.94
C SER A 57 46.26 -11.52 6.96
N LYS A 58 47.47 -10.95 6.80
CA LYS A 58 47.64 -9.49 6.69
C LYS A 58 47.15 -8.96 5.36
N THR A 59 47.37 -9.71 4.27
CA THR A 59 46.88 -9.36 2.94
C THR A 59 45.35 -9.46 2.86
N SER A 60 44.74 -10.50 3.42
CA SER A 60 43.28 -10.65 3.51
C SER A 60 42.63 -9.58 4.40
N LYS A 61 43.22 -9.23 5.55
CA LYS A 61 42.75 -8.09 6.38
C LYS A 61 42.77 -6.78 5.58
N ARG A 62 43.85 -6.52 4.85
CA ARG A 62 44.02 -5.26 4.10
C ARG A 62 43.07 -5.15 2.90
N ILE A 63 42.70 -6.27 2.28
CA ILE A 63 41.65 -6.31 1.24
C ILE A 63 40.27 -6.03 1.85
N LEU A 64 39.97 -6.59 3.04
CA LEU A 64 38.73 -6.33 3.75
C LEU A 64 38.62 -4.89 4.29
N GLU A 65 39.74 -4.26 4.68
CA GLU A 65 39.79 -2.84 5.02
C GLU A 65 39.52 -1.97 3.78
N LEU A 66 40.22 -2.21 2.66
CA LEU A 66 39.99 -1.45 1.41
C LEU A 66 38.54 -1.55 0.91
N ALA A 67 37.94 -2.74 0.97
CA ALA A 67 36.55 -2.95 0.57
C ALA A 67 35.55 -2.23 1.50
N ARG A 68 35.91 -2.04 2.78
CA ARG A 68 35.08 -1.36 3.77
C ARG A 68 35.16 0.17 3.65
N ASP A 69 36.32 0.69 3.26
CA ASP A 69 36.49 2.12 2.99
C ASP A 69 35.78 2.51 1.67
N GLN A 70 35.86 1.68 0.62
CA GLN A 70 35.08 1.88 -0.61
C GLN A 70 33.55 1.85 -0.40
N GLN A 71 33.06 1.08 0.58
CA GLN A 71 31.63 1.11 0.93
C GLN A 71 31.21 2.40 1.66
N LYS A 72 32.11 3.03 2.42
CA LYS A 72 31.83 4.31 3.11
C LYS A 72 31.84 5.49 2.16
N GLU A 73 32.75 5.49 1.19
CA GLU A 73 32.87 6.56 0.18
C GLU A 73 31.63 6.65 -0.73
N LEU A 74 30.91 5.53 -0.92
CA LEU A 74 29.63 5.48 -1.64
C LEU A 74 28.40 5.89 -0.79
N GLU A 75 28.54 6.05 0.53
CA GLU A 75 27.45 6.49 1.42
C GLU A 75 27.49 8.01 1.69
N SER A 76 28.51 8.75 1.22
CA SER A 76 28.71 10.18 1.51
C SER A 76 28.29 11.18 0.42
N ASP A 77 27.94 10.73 -0.79
CA ASP A 77 27.81 11.61 -1.98
C ASP A 77 26.37 12.13 -2.27
N ASP A 78 25.42 12.04 -1.33
CA ASP A 78 23.98 12.30 -1.59
C ASP A 78 23.31 13.30 -0.62
N SER A 79 24.08 14.24 -0.02
CA SER A 79 23.50 15.36 0.77
C SER A 79 24.38 16.62 0.88
N ASP A 80 24.45 17.43 -0.17
CA ASP A 80 24.82 18.85 -0.07
C ASP A 80 23.57 19.70 0.18
N LEU A 81 23.49 20.38 1.34
CA LEU A 81 22.87 21.70 1.56
C LEU A 81 22.98 22.09 3.07
N ASP A 82 24.03 22.84 3.39
CA ASP A 82 24.32 23.67 4.57
C ASP A 82 23.50 23.52 5.87
N ASP A 83 24.14 22.99 6.92
CA ASP A 83 24.05 23.49 8.30
C ASP A 83 25.33 23.09 9.10
N GLU A 84 25.76 23.90 10.07
CA GLU A 84 27.07 23.79 10.78
C GLU A 84 27.15 22.64 11.82
N PRO A 85 28.36 22.17 12.19
CA PRO A 85 28.53 20.90 12.90
C PRO A 85 28.49 21.00 14.43
N GLU A 86 27.73 20.10 15.08
CA GLU A 86 28.03 19.62 16.44
C GLU A 86 28.65 18.22 16.37
N GLU A 87 29.74 18.00 17.12
CA GLU A 87 30.45 16.71 17.17
C GLU A 87 29.65 15.67 17.97
N ASP A 88 29.27 14.55 17.37
CA ASP A 88 28.84 13.37 18.13
C ASP A 88 29.45 12.08 17.56
N SER A 89 30.41 11.52 18.29
CA SER A 89 31.23 10.39 17.85
C SER A 89 30.80 9.07 18.52
N VAL A 90 29.97 8.28 17.84
CA VAL A 90 29.57 6.95 18.34
C VAL A 90 30.37 5.84 17.66
N LEU A 91 31.42 5.39 18.36
CA LEU A 91 32.26 4.26 17.99
C LEU A 91 31.49 2.93 17.93
N THR A 92 31.47 2.30 16.75
CA THR A 92 31.22 0.85 16.66
C THR A 92 32.50 0.10 17.08
N ARG A 93 32.67 -0.20 18.39
CA ARG A 93 33.76 -1.08 18.85
C ARG A 93 33.37 -2.55 18.80
N ILE A 94 34.31 -3.35 18.30
CA ILE A 94 34.30 -4.81 18.35
C ILE A 94 34.53 -5.25 19.81
N ILE A 95 33.94 -6.39 20.18
CA ILE A 95 34.12 -7.01 21.50
C ILE A 95 35.59 -7.40 21.67
N ASP A 96 36.24 -6.81 22.67
CA ASP A 96 37.41 -7.36 23.33
C ASP A 96 37.21 -7.18 24.85
N ASP A 97 37.75 -8.08 25.67
CA ASP A 97 37.50 -8.12 27.11
C ASP A 97 38.32 -7.05 27.89
N ASP A 98 37.96 -6.84 29.17
CA ASP A 98 38.70 -6.08 30.21
C ASP A 98 38.72 -4.53 30.15
N VAL A 99 37.55 -3.88 30.32
CA VAL A 99 37.43 -2.52 30.90
C VAL A 99 36.19 -2.45 31.81
N ASP A 100 36.31 -1.81 32.98
CA ASP A 100 35.25 -1.67 33.99
C ASP A 100 33.99 -0.93 33.49
N GLU A 101 32.82 -1.30 34.02
CA GLU A 101 31.51 -1.15 33.35
C GLU A 101 30.72 0.14 33.72
N ASP A 102 31.34 1.13 34.41
CA ASP A 102 30.63 2.25 35.07
C ASP A 102 30.76 3.67 34.44
N ASP A 103 31.71 3.94 33.54
CA ASP A 103 32.12 5.33 33.19
C ASP A 103 31.40 5.98 31.96
N VAL A 104 30.20 5.50 31.57
CA VAL A 104 29.42 6.08 30.43
C VAL A 104 27.92 6.22 30.74
N LEU A 105 27.59 6.83 31.87
CA LEU A 105 26.34 7.57 32.07
C LEU A 105 26.63 8.78 32.96
N GLY A 106 26.51 9.99 32.42
CA GLY A 106 26.54 11.19 33.25
C GLY A 106 25.39 11.19 34.24
N GLU A 107 25.72 11.23 35.53
CA GLU A 107 24.76 11.56 36.58
C GLU A 107 24.43 13.05 36.51
N ASP A 108 23.18 13.39 36.16
CA ASP A 108 22.52 14.63 36.61
C ASP A 108 21.04 14.66 36.13
N GLU A 109 20.16 13.94 36.82
CA GLU A 109 18.76 14.36 37.04
C GLU A 109 18.33 13.90 38.44
N ASN A 110 17.91 14.85 39.29
CA ASN A 110 17.61 14.61 40.71
C ASN A 110 16.53 13.55 40.93
N LEU A 111 16.79 12.62 41.85
CA LEU A 111 15.93 11.48 42.18
C LEU A 111 14.90 11.76 43.30
N GLU A 112 14.40 12.99 43.41
CA GLU A 112 13.39 13.35 44.45
C GLU A 112 11.95 13.54 43.91
N ASP A 113 11.72 13.64 42.60
CA ASP A 113 10.37 13.75 42.01
C ASP A 113 9.80 12.39 41.52
N VAL A 114 9.52 11.50 42.49
CA VAL A 114 8.86 10.20 42.27
C VAL A 114 7.42 10.20 42.81
N GLU A 115 6.54 11.05 42.29
CA GLU A 115 5.10 10.77 42.13
C GLU A 115 4.40 11.85 41.26
N GLU A 116 4.58 11.79 39.93
CA GLU A 116 3.52 12.16 38.98
C GLU A 116 2.88 10.87 38.45
N VAL A 117 2.19 10.17 39.35
CA VAL A 117 1.12 9.26 38.93
C VAL A 117 -0.03 10.17 38.48
N PHE A 118 -0.58 9.94 37.30
CA PHE A 118 -1.81 10.64 36.89
C PHE A 118 -2.89 10.36 37.96
N GLU A 119 -3.28 11.38 38.73
CA GLU A 119 -4.45 11.31 39.59
C GLU A 119 -5.67 11.15 38.68
N ILE A 120 -6.19 9.92 38.64
CA ILE A 120 -7.45 9.58 37.99
C ILE A 120 -8.52 9.71 39.08
N ASP A 121 -9.51 10.58 38.87
CA ASP A 121 -10.61 10.80 39.82
C ASP A 121 -11.28 9.48 40.23
N GLU A 122 -11.71 9.42 41.49
CA GLU A 122 -12.29 8.19 42.07
C GLU A 122 -13.58 7.77 41.34
N ASP A 123 -14.38 8.76 40.91
CA ASP A 123 -15.59 8.60 40.08
C ASP A 123 -15.29 8.03 38.67
N ASP A 124 -14.16 8.41 38.06
CA ASP A 124 -13.72 7.88 36.76
C ASP A 124 -13.32 6.38 36.89
N MET A 125 -12.83 5.96 38.06
CA MET A 125 -12.39 4.59 38.32
C MET A 125 -13.56 3.61 38.45
N GLU A 126 -14.62 3.95 39.21
CA GLU A 126 -15.83 3.11 39.33
C GLU A 126 -16.60 3.01 38.01
N THR A 127 -16.69 4.11 37.25
CA THR A 127 -17.43 4.17 35.98
C THR A 127 -16.77 3.30 34.90
N LEU A 128 -15.44 3.13 34.94
CA LEU A 128 -14.69 2.39 33.93
C LEU A 128 -14.43 0.92 34.27
N ASP A 129 -14.38 0.51 35.55
CA ASP A 129 -14.22 -0.91 35.92
C ASP A 129 -15.47 -1.74 35.56
N GLN A 130 -16.66 -1.11 35.54
CA GLN A 130 -17.93 -1.71 35.08
C GLN A 130 -18.01 -1.90 33.54
N LEU A 131 -17.04 -1.39 32.78
CA LEU A 131 -17.01 -1.48 31.31
C LEU A 131 -16.10 -2.60 30.77
N LEU A 132 -15.39 -3.33 31.63
CA LEU A 132 -14.58 -4.48 31.24
C LEU A 132 -15.45 -5.70 30.85
N PRO A 133 -15.23 -6.34 29.68
CA PRO A 133 -15.78 -7.66 29.41
C PRO A 133 -15.12 -8.71 30.31
N HIS A 134 -15.90 -9.52 31.02
CA HIS A 134 -15.41 -10.75 31.66
C HIS A 134 -15.03 -11.81 30.61
N ASN A 135 -13.89 -11.61 29.96
CA ASN A 135 -13.22 -12.62 29.13
C ASN A 135 -11.78 -12.81 29.62
N SER A 136 -11.63 -13.19 30.89
CA SER A 136 -10.43 -13.86 31.39
C SER A 136 -10.37 -15.29 30.82
N GLY A 137 -10.13 -15.40 29.51
CA GLY A 137 -9.88 -16.69 28.86
C GLY A 137 -8.65 -17.36 29.45
N GLU A 138 -8.64 -18.70 29.46
CA GLU A 138 -7.56 -19.48 30.05
C GLU A 138 -6.18 -19.09 29.49
N ARG A 139 -5.25 -18.83 30.41
CA ARG A 139 -3.87 -18.49 30.08
C ARG A 139 -3.17 -19.72 29.50
N LYS A 140 -2.85 -19.66 28.21
CA LYS A 140 -1.88 -20.58 27.60
C LYS A 140 -0.51 -20.33 28.22
N THR A 141 0.31 -21.36 28.38
CA THR A 141 1.62 -21.20 29.02
C THR A 141 2.57 -20.41 28.14
N LEU A 142 3.61 -19.83 28.74
CA LEU A 142 4.64 -19.08 28.01
C LEU A 142 5.27 -19.93 26.90
N ALA A 143 5.47 -21.23 27.16
CA ALA A 143 5.91 -22.20 26.17
C ALA A 143 4.91 -22.31 25.00
N ASP A 144 3.62 -22.50 25.27
CA ASP A 144 2.60 -22.65 24.21
C ASP A 144 2.52 -21.42 23.29
N ILE A 145 2.69 -20.21 23.84
CA ILE A 145 2.68 -18.96 23.06
C ILE A 145 3.96 -18.82 22.23
N ILE A 146 5.12 -19.13 22.83
CA ILE A 146 6.40 -19.17 22.13
C ILE A 146 6.36 -20.19 21.00
N PHE A 147 5.85 -21.40 21.24
CA PHE A 147 5.81 -22.47 20.25
C PHE A 147 4.65 -22.38 19.24
N ALA A 148 3.54 -21.71 19.56
CA ALA A 148 2.55 -21.33 18.55
C ALA A 148 3.17 -20.31 17.56
N LYS A 149 3.76 -19.23 18.06
CA LYS A 149 4.45 -18.23 17.22
C LYS A 149 5.68 -18.81 16.51
N ILE A 150 6.41 -19.73 17.14
CA ILE A 150 7.56 -20.42 16.50
C ILE A 150 7.08 -21.44 15.47
N SER A 151 6.01 -22.20 15.68
CA SER A 151 5.53 -23.17 14.66
C SER A 151 4.95 -22.47 13.43
N GLU A 152 4.35 -21.28 13.58
CA GLU A 152 4.03 -20.38 12.47
C GLU A 152 5.28 -19.86 11.70
N HIS A 153 6.45 -19.83 12.34
CA HIS A 153 7.68 -19.22 11.82
C HIS A 153 8.80 -20.23 11.41
N GLU A 154 8.83 -21.42 12.02
CA GLU A 154 9.71 -22.56 11.71
C GLU A 154 9.17 -23.41 10.55
N ALA A 155 7.85 -23.45 10.35
CA ALA A 155 7.23 -24.02 9.15
C ALA A 155 7.73 -23.35 7.85
N ALA A 156 8.32 -22.15 7.93
CA ALA A 156 8.81 -21.39 6.81
C ALA A 156 10.29 -21.62 6.43
N LYS A 157 11.14 -22.28 7.25
CA LYS A 157 12.57 -22.51 6.93
C LYS A 157 13.16 -23.82 7.47
N ASN A 158 13.73 -24.63 6.58
CA ASN A 158 14.61 -25.74 6.98
C ASN A 158 15.93 -25.18 7.57
N ALA A 159 16.13 -25.34 8.87
CA ALA A 159 17.45 -25.22 9.50
C ALA A 159 18.13 -26.59 9.55
N ALA A 160 19.34 -26.68 8.99
CA ALA A 160 20.24 -27.80 9.28
C ALA A 160 20.74 -27.69 10.74
N VAL A 161 21.22 -28.81 11.31
CA VAL A 161 21.75 -28.96 12.69
C VAL A 161 20.70 -29.20 13.81
N ILE A 162 19.40 -29.30 13.50
CA ILE A 162 18.40 -29.83 14.46
C ILE A 162 17.89 -31.19 13.96
N GLN A 163 17.95 -32.22 14.80
CA GLN A 163 17.29 -33.51 14.50
C GLN A 163 15.78 -33.29 14.40
N LYS A 164 15.17 -33.68 13.28
CA LYS A 164 13.71 -33.58 13.07
C LYS A 164 12.98 -34.61 13.94
N VAL A 165 12.72 -34.25 15.19
CA VAL A 165 11.86 -35.00 16.12
C VAL A 165 10.47 -34.37 16.12
N GLN A 166 9.42 -35.18 16.06
CA GLN A 166 8.04 -34.70 16.11
C GLN A 166 7.72 -34.16 17.51
N GLN A 167 7.54 -32.84 17.63
CA GLN A 167 7.01 -32.21 18.84
C GLN A 167 5.50 -32.46 18.96
N ASN A 168 5.02 -32.58 20.21
CA ASN A 168 3.60 -32.66 20.50
C ASN A 168 2.95 -31.27 20.35
N LYS A 169 1.80 -31.18 19.67
CA LYS A 169 1.15 -29.89 19.37
C LYS A 169 0.57 -29.18 20.59
N ASP A 170 0.19 -29.96 21.61
CA ASP A 170 -0.51 -29.45 22.79
C ASP A 170 0.42 -29.22 24.00
N ALA A 171 1.69 -29.62 23.90
CA ALA A 171 2.73 -29.40 24.91
C ALA A 171 4.14 -29.50 24.28
N PRO A 172 4.61 -28.45 23.60
CA PRO A 172 5.91 -28.45 22.90
C PRO A 172 7.10 -28.28 23.85
N ASP A 173 7.96 -29.30 23.93
CA ASP A 173 9.15 -29.33 24.78
C ASP A 173 10.33 -28.54 24.17
N PRO A 174 10.87 -27.50 24.86
CA PRO A 174 12.01 -26.73 24.39
C PRO A 174 13.34 -27.49 24.37
N ALA A 175 13.52 -28.52 25.21
CA ALA A 175 14.72 -29.35 25.24
C ALA A 175 14.79 -30.35 24.07
N LEU A 176 13.66 -30.63 23.40
CA LEU A 176 13.55 -31.66 22.38
C LEU A 176 14.45 -31.36 21.16
N GLY A 177 15.46 -32.22 20.94
CA GLY A 177 16.40 -32.14 19.82
C GLY A 177 17.60 -31.20 20.02
N LEU A 178 17.82 -30.69 21.24
CA LEU A 178 19.04 -29.95 21.62
C LEU A 178 20.06 -30.87 22.32
N ASP A 179 21.34 -30.48 22.31
CA ASP A 179 22.39 -31.18 23.06
C ASP A 179 22.10 -31.10 24.58
N PRO A 180 22.10 -32.23 25.32
CA PRO A 180 21.86 -32.25 26.77
C PRO A 180 22.73 -31.27 27.57
N LYS A 181 23.98 -31.03 27.16
CA LYS A 181 24.88 -30.06 27.81
C LYS A 181 24.44 -28.62 27.62
N VAL A 182 23.85 -28.31 26.46
CA VAL A 182 23.27 -26.98 26.17
C VAL A 182 22.04 -26.79 27.05
N VAL A 183 21.17 -27.80 27.14
CA VAL A 183 20.00 -27.77 28.01
C VAL A 183 20.41 -27.55 29.48
N GLU A 184 21.35 -28.36 30.00
CA GLU A 184 21.84 -28.22 31.38
C GLU A 184 22.45 -26.82 31.66
N ALA A 185 23.21 -26.27 30.71
CA ALA A 185 23.85 -24.97 30.85
C ALA A 185 22.83 -23.81 30.89
N TYR A 186 21.82 -23.80 30.01
CA TYR A 186 20.79 -22.75 30.00
C TYR A 186 19.77 -22.90 31.14
N THR A 187 19.48 -24.12 31.62
CA THR A 187 18.67 -24.31 32.84
C THR A 187 19.37 -23.76 34.08
N LYS A 188 20.67 -24.06 34.28
CA LYS A 188 21.46 -23.46 35.38
C LYS A 188 21.56 -21.93 35.27
N LEU A 189 21.57 -21.40 34.04
CA LEU A 189 21.52 -19.95 33.80
C LEU A 189 20.18 -19.33 34.24
N GLY A 190 19.05 -20.02 34.03
CA GLY A 190 17.74 -19.61 34.57
C GLY A 190 17.73 -19.54 36.10
N GLU A 191 18.30 -20.55 36.79
CA GLU A 191 18.42 -20.54 38.25
C GLU A 191 19.24 -19.36 38.79
N PHE A 192 20.26 -18.93 38.05
CA PHE A 192 21.06 -17.75 38.34
C PHE A 192 20.26 -16.46 38.12
N LEU A 193 19.57 -16.31 36.99
CA LEU A 193 18.78 -15.11 36.65
C LEU A 193 17.64 -14.85 37.64
N ARG A 194 17.07 -15.90 38.25
CA ARG A 194 16.09 -15.78 39.35
C ARG A 194 16.64 -15.07 40.59
N LYS A 195 17.94 -15.20 40.88
CA LYS A 195 18.60 -14.62 42.08
C LYS A 195 19.45 -13.39 41.79
N TYR A 196 19.66 -13.07 40.52
CA TYR A 196 20.50 -11.97 40.06
C TYR A 196 20.00 -10.61 40.58
N LYS A 197 20.94 -9.73 40.94
CA LYS A 197 20.68 -8.35 41.41
C LYS A 197 21.60 -7.32 40.74
N SER A 198 22.90 -7.61 40.68
CA SER A 198 23.95 -6.77 40.12
C SER A 198 25.15 -7.61 39.66
N GLY A 199 26.11 -6.99 38.99
CA GLY A 199 27.31 -7.63 38.44
C GLY A 199 27.17 -8.04 36.97
N PRO A 200 28.27 -8.45 36.31
CA PRO A 200 28.26 -8.75 34.88
C PRO A 200 27.43 -10.02 34.58
N LEU A 201 26.50 -9.92 33.62
CA LEU A 201 25.76 -11.09 33.15
C LEU A 201 26.68 -12.09 32.40
N PRO A 202 26.53 -13.41 32.63
CA PRO A 202 27.38 -14.43 32.00
C PRO A 202 27.44 -14.31 30.47
N LYS A 203 28.61 -14.59 29.88
CA LYS A 203 28.80 -14.58 28.41
C LYS A 203 27.77 -15.45 27.68
N LEU A 204 27.39 -16.59 28.27
CA LEU A 204 26.33 -17.48 27.78
C LEU A 204 24.96 -16.80 27.64
N PHE A 205 24.64 -15.82 28.49
CA PHE A 205 23.44 -14.99 28.37
C PHE A 205 23.60 -13.90 27.31
N LYS A 206 24.74 -13.21 27.30
CA LYS A 206 25.05 -12.11 26.36
C LYS A 206 25.01 -12.57 24.88
N VAL A 207 25.26 -13.86 24.59
CA VAL A 207 25.17 -14.41 23.21
C VAL A 207 23.77 -14.79 22.74
N ILE A 208 22.76 -14.92 23.61
CA ILE A 208 21.41 -15.38 23.20
C ILE A 208 20.84 -14.60 21.99
N PRO A 209 20.93 -13.25 21.91
CA PRO A 209 20.43 -12.48 20.75
C PRO A 209 21.03 -12.85 19.39
N THR A 210 22.24 -13.42 19.35
CA THR A 210 22.94 -13.74 18.10
C THR A 210 22.59 -15.15 17.57
N LEU A 211 21.94 -15.97 18.39
CA LEU A 211 21.60 -17.35 18.03
C LEU A 211 20.39 -17.41 17.07
N PRO A 212 20.45 -18.22 15.99
CA PRO A 212 19.29 -18.42 15.11
C PRO A 212 18.04 -18.94 15.84
N ALA A 213 18.23 -19.80 16.85
CA ALA A 213 17.18 -20.38 17.68
C ALA A 213 17.00 -19.67 19.04
N TRP A 214 17.33 -18.37 19.13
CA TRP A 214 17.37 -17.60 20.38
C TRP A 214 16.13 -17.77 21.27
N ALA A 215 14.91 -17.82 20.70
CA ALA A 215 13.67 -17.90 21.47
C ALA A 215 13.49 -19.27 22.17
N ARG A 216 13.93 -20.37 21.54
CA ARG A 216 13.93 -21.71 22.16
C ARG A 216 14.96 -21.80 23.29
N ILE A 217 16.14 -21.24 23.06
CA ILE A 217 17.21 -21.16 24.07
C ILE A 217 16.80 -20.26 25.25
N LEU A 218 16.10 -19.17 24.98
CA LEU A 218 15.57 -18.26 25.99
C LEU A 218 14.51 -18.95 26.87
N ALA A 219 13.62 -19.75 26.28
CA ALA A 219 12.61 -20.51 27.02
C ALA A 219 13.22 -21.47 28.07
N LEU A 220 14.40 -22.06 27.79
CA LEU A 220 15.13 -22.90 28.75
C LEU A 220 15.57 -22.14 30.02
N THR A 221 15.69 -20.81 29.95
CA THR A 221 16.07 -19.96 31.09
C THR A 221 14.89 -19.52 31.96
N GLN A 222 13.67 -19.98 31.65
CA GLN A 222 12.41 -19.67 32.35
C GLN A 222 12.23 -18.17 32.66
N PRO A 223 11.98 -17.33 31.62
CA PRO A 223 11.86 -15.87 31.78
C PRO A 223 10.80 -15.42 32.78
N GLU A 224 9.76 -16.24 33.01
CA GLU A 224 8.72 -16.05 34.03
C GLU A 224 9.27 -16.04 35.47
N ASN A 225 10.42 -16.68 35.71
CA ASN A 225 11.05 -16.82 37.03
C ASN A 225 12.24 -15.86 37.24
N TRP A 226 12.48 -14.91 36.33
CA TRP A 226 13.57 -13.96 36.43
C TRP A 226 13.36 -12.91 37.52
N SER A 227 14.46 -12.41 38.10
CA SER A 227 14.36 -11.22 38.96
C SER A 227 14.07 -9.95 38.13
N PRO A 228 13.43 -8.92 38.71
CA PRO A 228 13.24 -7.63 38.02
C PRO A 228 14.55 -7.00 37.53
N HIS A 229 15.66 -7.22 38.25
CA HIS A 229 16.99 -6.77 37.89
C HIS A 229 17.52 -7.51 36.65
N ALA A 230 17.26 -8.82 36.55
CA ALA A 230 17.60 -9.63 35.39
C ALA A 230 16.79 -9.19 34.16
N ALA A 231 15.49 -8.94 34.32
CA ALA A 231 14.63 -8.45 33.24
C ALA A 231 15.07 -7.08 32.68
N ARG A 232 15.49 -6.14 33.55
CA ARG A 232 16.08 -4.85 33.13
C ARG A 232 17.37 -5.04 32.33
N ALA A 233 18.30 -5.84 32.86
CA ALA A 233 19.59 -6.09 32.23
C ALA A 233 19.46 -6.86 30.90
N ALA A 234 18.54 -7.84 30.85
CA ALA A 234 18.15 -8.54 29.63
C ALA A 234 17.58 -7.57 28.59
N THR A 235 16.66 -6.69 28.98
CA THR A 235 16.07 -5.70 28.06
C THR A 235 17.13 -4.76 27.49
N ARG A 236 18.10 -4.30 28.30
CA ARG A 236 19.25 -3.48 27.82
C ARG A 236 20.07 -4.19 26.73
N ILE A 237 20.42 -5.46 26.93
CA ILE A 237 21.23 -6.25 25.98
C ILE A 237 20.42 -6.65 24.75
N PHE A 238 19.19 -7.12 24.94
CA PHE A 238 18.39 -7.69 23.87
C PHE A 238 17.85 -6.59 22.95
N VAL A 239 17.40 -5.46 23.49
CA VAL A 239 16.94 -4.32 22.67
C VAL A 239 18.09 -3.67 21.91
N SER A 240 19.32 -3.67 22.43
CA SER A 240 20.48 -3.16 21.66
C SER A 240 20.93 -4.14 20.57
N THR A 241 20.94 -5.45 20.84
CA THR A 241 21.56 -6.46 19.96
C THR A 241 20.59 -7.09 18.95
N MET A 242 19.30 -7.22 19.28
CA MET A 242 18.31 -7.89 18.41
C MET A 242 17.81 -7.00 17.28
N LYS A 243 17.43 -7.63 16.15
CA LYS A 243 16.71 -6.95 15.07
C LYS A 243 15.29 -6.57 15.52
N PRO A 244 14.67 -5.51 14.95
CA PRO A 244 13.37 -5.02 15.42
C PRO A 244 12.25 -6.09 15.56
N PRO A 245 12.10 -7.09 14.66
CA PRO A 245 11.08 -8.14 14.84
C PRO A 245 11.38 -9.10 16.00
N GLN A 246 12.66 -9.41 16.26
CA GLN A 246 13.07 -10.24 17.40
C GLN A 246 12.85 -9.50 18.72
N ALA A 247 13.23 -8.21 18.76
CA ALA A 247 12.96 -7.34 19.90
C ALA A 247 11.45 -7.20 20.16
N GLN A 248 10.63 -7.02 19.12
CA GLN A 248 9.16 -6.99 19.26
C GLN A 248 8.64 -8.29 19.90
N LEU A 249 9.12 -9.46 19.44
CA LEU A 249 8.70 -10.75 20.00
C LEU A 249 9.07 -10.86 21.48
N PHE A 250 10.33 -10.57 21.85
CA PHE A 250 10.81 -10.55 23.23
C PHE A 250 9.98 -9.60 24.12
N LEU A 251 9.73 -8.37 23.67
CA LEU A 251 8.93 -7.39 24.40
C LEU A 251 7.49 -7.90 24.61
N SER A 252 6.88 -8.49 23.58
CA SER A 252 5.48 -8.96 23.63
C SER A 252 5.22 -10.24 24.41
N VAL A 253 6.25 -11.04 24.67
CA VAL A 253 6.11 -12.39 25.26
C VAL A 253 6.82 -12.50 26.60
N VAL A 254 7.91 -11.75 26.83
CA VAL A 254 8.64 -11.78 28.11
C VAL A 254 8.36 -10.53 28.93
N LEU A 255 8.63 -9.35 28.37
CA LEU A 255 8.58 -8.12 29.17
C LEU A 255 7.14 -7.68 29.49
N LEU A 256 6.22 -7.77 28.53
CA LEU A 256 4.81 -7.41 28.74
C LEU A 256 4.17 -8.27 29.84
N ASP A 257 4.30 -9.59 29.76
CA ASP A 257 3.65 -10.50 30.71
C ASP A 257 4.21 -10.33 32.14
N ALA A 258 5.53 -10.17 32.29
CA ALA A 258 6.17 -9.88 33.58
C ALA A 258 5.65 -8.57 34.22
N ILE A 259 5.48 -7.53 33.41
CA ILE A 259 4.95 -6.23 33.85
C ILE A 259 3.47 -6.34 34.26
N ARG A 260 2.66 -7.07 33.49
CA ARG A 260 1.25 -7.29 33.79
C ARG A 260 1.00 -8.20 34.99
N GLU A 261 1.96 -9.04 35.36
CA GLU A 261 1.93 -9.81 36.60
C GLU A 261 2.29 -8.93 37.81
N ASP A 262 3.42 -8.22 37.75
CA ASP A 262 3.90 -7.33 38.82
C ASP A 262 2.87 -6.24 39.17
N ILE A 263 2.25 -5.59 38.18
CA ILE A 263 1.19 -4.60 38.41
C ILE A 263 -0.06 -5.25 39.05
N ARG A 264 -0.37 -6.50 38.75
CA ARG A 264 -1.56 -7.17 39.31
C ARG A 264 -1.35 -7.61 40.74
N GLU A 265 -0.16 -8.10 41.07
CA GLU A 265 0.23 -8.50 42.43
C GLU A 265 0.44 -7.26 43.31
N ASN A 266 1.34 -6.36 42.91
CA ASN A 266 1.84 -5.28 43.76
C ASN A 266 1.05 -3.96 43.65
N LYS A 267 0.17 -3.81 42.65
CA LYS A 267 -0.59 -2.58 42.30
C LYS A 267 0.25 -1.34 41.94
N LYS A 268 1.57 -1.38 42.17
CA LYS A 268 2.60 -0.46 41.67
C LYS A 268 3.61 -1.28 40.85
N LEU A 269 4.27 -0.67 39.86
CA LEU A 269 5.32 -1.32 39.06
C LEU A 269 6.69 -1.20 39.74
N ASN A 270 7.46 -2.28 39.76
CA ASN A 270 8.83 -2.29 40.24
C ASN A 270 9.73 -1.32 39.43
N VAL A 271 10.57 -0.54 40.12
CA VAL A 271 11.50 0.43 39.49
C VAL A 271 12.38 -0.21 38.41
N GLN A 272 12.80 -1.47 38.59
CA GLN A 272 13.62 -2.16 37.58
C GLN A 272 12.83 -2.45 36.29
N TYR A 273 11.53 -2.77 36.38
CA TYR A 273 10.65 -2.91 35.22
C TYR A 273 10.31 -1.57 34.57
N TYR A 274 10.15 -0.50 35.36
CA TYR A 274 9.99 0.87 34.84
C TYR A 274 11.21 1.29 34.00
N GLU A 275 12.42 1.05 34.52
CA GLU A 275 13.66 1.23 33.78
C GLU A 275 13.79 0.30 32.57
N ALA A 276 13.28 -0.95 32.65
CA ALA A 276 13.23 -1.85 31.50
C ALA A 276 12.34 -1.27 30.37
N LEU A 277 11.18 -0.69 30.69
CA LEU A 277 10.33 0.01 29.72
C LEU A 277 11.04 1.22 29.09
N LYS A 278 11.76 2.03 29.88
CA LYS A 278 12.59 3.14 29.36
C LYS A 278 13.65 2.64 28.37
N ARG A 279 14.30 1.50 28.65
CA ARG A 279 15.28 0.89 27.73
C ARG A 279 14.63 0.25 26.51
N ALA A 280 13.41 -0.29 26.62
CA ALA A 280 12.66 -0.81 25.48
C ALA A 280 12.29 0.25 24.44
N LEU A 281 12.06 1.49 24.87
CA LEU A 281 11.75 2.63 23.98
C LEU A 281 12.90 3.06 23.05
N TYR A 282 14.12 2.58 23.25
CA TYR A 282 15.23 2.76 22.29
C TYR A 282 14.95 2.13 20.91
N LYS A 283 13.99 1.20 20.81
CA LYS A 283 13.43 0.73 19.54
C LYS A 283 11.91 0.99 19.51
N PRO A 284 11.46 2.23 19.23
CA PRO A 284 10.06 2.64 19.41
C PRO A 284 9.07 1.82 18.59
N GLY A 285 9.43 1.44 17.35
CA GLY A 285 8.58 0.56 16.53
C GLY A 285 8.35 -0.84 17.12
N ALA A 286 9.34 -1.39 17.85
CA ALA A 286 9.19 -2.65 18.57
C ALA A 286 8.41 -2.45 19.88
N PHE A 287 8.56 -1.31 20.54
CA PHE A 287 7.81 -0.95 21.75
C PHE A 287 6.30 -0.80 21.48
N PHE A 288 5.90 -0.04 20.46
CA PHE A 288 4.48 0.13 20.12
C PHE A 288 3.82 -1.20 19.71
N LYS A 289 4.48 -1.99 18.85
CA LYS A 289 3.95 -3.28 18.37
C LYS A 289 4.10 -4.43 19.38
N GLY A 290 4.96 -4.29 20.38
CA GLY A 290 5.25 -5.33 21.37
C GLY A 290 4.59 -5.10 22.73
N ILE A 291 4.46 -3.86 23.17
CA ILE A 291 3.88 -3.48 24.47
C ILE A 291 2.50 -2.84 24.28
N ILE A 292 2.43 -1.67 23.62
CA ILE A 292 1.22 -0.84 23.64
C ILE A 292 0.05 -1.49 22.87
N PHE A 293 0.22 -1.88 21.60
CA PHE A 293 -0.91 -2.43 20.83
C PHE A 293 -1.43 -3.76 21.42
N PRO A 294 -0.57 -4.75 21.79
CA PRO A 294 -1.06 -5.98 22.41
C PRO A 294 -1.77 -5.73 23.75
N MET A 295 -1.29 -4.78 24.55
CA MET A 295 -1.94 -4.40 25.81
C MET A 295 -3.35 -3.81 25.58
N LEU A 296 -3.51 -2.93 24.58
CA LEU A 296 -4.82 -2.36 24.23
C LEU A 296 -5.77 -3.39 23.60
N GLU A 297 -5.26 -4.28 22.74
CA GLU A 297 -6.05 -5.31 22.04
C GLU A 297 -6.49 -6.46 22.96
N GLN A 298 -5.71 -6.81 23.99
CA GLN A 298 -6.00 -7.91 24.92
C GLN A 298 -6.73 -7.46 26.19
N GLY A 299 -7.17 -6.19 26.24
CA GLY A 299 -7.77 -5.57 27.43
C GLY A 299 -6.70 -5.01 28.37
N CYS A 300 -6.71 -3.69 28.53
CA CYS A 300 -5.81 -2.92 29.39
C CYS A 300 -6.60 -2.30 30.55
N THR A 301 -6.06 -2.36 31.77
CA THR A 301 -6.58 -1.60 32.91
C THR A 301 -6.04 -0.17 32.90
N LEU A 302 -6.77 0.79 33.48
CA LEU A 302 -6.30 2.19 33.58
C LEU A 302 -4.98 2.32 34.34
N LYS A 303 -4.72 1.45 35.33
CA LYS A 303 -3.47 1.44 36.11
C LYS A 303 -2.29 0.96 35.28
N GLU A 304 -2.44 -0.11 34.49
CA GLU A 304 -1.43 -0.51 33.49
C GLU A 304 -1.19 0.63 32.47
N ALA A 305 -2.26 1.24 31.96
CA ALA A 305 -2.19 2.33 30.98
C ALA A 305 -1.44 3.54 31.52
N ALA A 306 -1.77 4.03 32.73
CA ALA A 306 -1.15 5.20 33.34
C ALA A 306 0.35 5.01 33.59
N ILE A 307 0.76 3.82 34.06
CA ILE A 307 2.17 3.51 34.30
C ILE A 307 2.95 3.54 32.97
N VAL A 308 2.47 2.83 31.94
CA VAL A 308 3.15 2.79 30.62
C VAL A 308 3.09 4.15 29.90
N ALA A 309 2.00 4.90 30.06
CA ALA A 309 1.86 6.25 29.54
C ALA A 309 2.83 7.24 30.19
N SER A 310 3.13 7.11 31.50
CA SER A 310 4.13 7.97 32.17
C SER A 310 5.55 7.76 31.58
N VAL A 311 5.92 6.51 31.26
CA VAL A 311 7.19 6.19 30.57
C VAL A 311 7.19 6.84 29.19
N LEU A 312 6.09 6.70 28.44
CA LEU A 312 5.95 7.28 27.11
C LEU A 312 6.01 8.81 27.15
N ALA A 313 5.43 9.47 28.16
CA ALA A 313 5.47 10.91 28.37
C ALA A 313 6.92 11.40 28.56
N ARG A 314 7.70 10.75 29.43
CA ARG A 314 9.09 11.12 29.73
C ARG A 314 10.08 10.78 28.61
N ALA A 315 9.81 9.78 27.76
CA ALA A 315 10.74 9.36 26.69
C ALA A 315 10.71 10.24 25.42
N LYS A 316 11.87 10.44 24.79
CA LYS A 316 11.97 10.98 23.41
C LYS A 316 11.51 9.90 22.41
N VAL A 317 10.54 10.24 21.56
CA VAL A 317 9.96 9.33 20.54
C VAL A 317 9.99 10.01 19.17
N PRO A 318 10.48 9.38 18.10
CA PRO A 318 10.49 9.98 16.76
C PRO A 318 9.07 10.21 16.20
N VAL A 319 8.85 11.36 15.57
CA VAL A 319 7.56 11.81 15.01
C VAL A 319 6.86 10.74 14.17
N LEU A 320 7.58 10.05 13.28
CA LEU A 320 7.03 9.00 12.41
C LEU A 320 6.45 7.82 13.20
N HIS A 321 7.09 7.43 14.30
CA HIS A 321 6.62 6.32 15.15
C HIS A 321 5.41 6.74 15.99
N ALA A 322 5.44 7.95 16.55
CA ALA A 322 4.30 8.52 17.28
C ALA A 322 3.08 8.72 16.37
N SER A 323 3.28 9.20 15.14
CA SER A 323 2.24 9.37 14.11
C SER A 323 1.58 8.06 13.73
N ALA A 324 2.38 7.00 13.50
CA ALA A 324 1.87 5.66 13.21
C ALA A 324 1.13 5.04 14.42
N ALA A 325 1.58 5.31 15.65
CA ALA A 325 0.91 4.87 16.86
C ALA A 325 -0.44 5.58 17.06
N LEU A 326 -0.50 6.91 16.90
CA LEU A 326 -1.74 7.69 16.96
C LEU A 326 -2.76 7.20 15.94
N LEU A 327 -2.36 6.98 14.69
CA LEU A 327 -3.25 6.45 13.64
C LEU A 327 -3.82 5.08 14.04
N ARG A 328 -2.99 4.15 14.52
CA ARG A 328 -3.44 2.81 14.92
C ARG A 328 -4.39 2.84 16.12
N ILE A 329 -4.10 3.66 17.14
CA ILE A 329 -4.95 3.79 18.34
C ILE A 329 -6.27 4.53 18.01
N ALA A 330 -6.24 5.50 17.09
CA ALA A 330 -7.43 6.18 16.60
C ALA A 330 -8.40 5.23 15.86
N GLU A 331 -7.88 4.24 15.12
CA GLU A 331 -8.67 3.24 14.41
C GLU A 331 -9.27 2.16 15.33
N MET A 332 -8.59 1.78 16.41
CA MET A 332 -9.01 0.75 17.38
C MET A 332 -10.38 1.03 18.02
N ASP A 333 -11.04 -0.03 18.51
CA ASP A 333 -12.24 0.07 19.34
C ASP A 333 -11.94 0.78 20.66
N TYR A 334 -12.92 1.54 21.18
CA TYR A 334 -12.70 2.44 22.30
C TYR A 334 -12.54 1.73 23.64
N SER A 335 -11.51 2.14 24.37
CA SER A 335 -11.32 1.88 25.79
C SER A 335 -10.83 3.17 26.48
N GLY A 336 -11.06 3.32 27.78
CA GLY A 336 -10.51 4.44 28.57
C GLY A 336 -8.98 4.62 28.39
N PRO A 337 -8.18 3.53 28.43
CA PRO A 337 -6.75 3.55 28.08
C PRO A 337 -6.40 4.19 26.72
N ASN A 338 -7.23 4.04 25.68
CA ASN A 338 -6.94 4.64 24.36
C ASN A 338 -6.87 6.17 24.46
N SER A 339 -7.81 6.80 25.17
CA SER A 339 -7.82 8.26 25.37
C SER A 339 -6.56 8.76 26.05
N LEU A 340 -6.04 8.00 27.02
CA LEU A 340 -4.84 8.37 27.77
C LEU A 340 -3.58 8.33 26.88
N PHE A 341 -3.41 7.28 26.07
CA PHE A 341 -2.29 7.22 25.11
C PHE A 341 -2.41 8.26 23.99
N ILE A 342 -3.62 8.53 23.50
CA ILE A 342 -3.87 9.61 22.53
C ILE A 342 -3.48 10.97 23.13
N ARG A 343 -3.94 11.30 24.34
CA ARG A 343 -3.57 12.53 25.07
C ARG A 343 -2.05 12.67 25.19
N VAL A 344 -1.37 11.67 25.75
CA VAL A 344 0.09 11.72 25.99
C VAL A 344 0.91 11.84 24.70
N LEU A 345 0.45 11.25 23.58
CA LEU A 345 1.14 11.41 22.29
C LEU A 345 0.87 12.76 21.62
N ILE A 346 -0.30 13.37 21.84
CA ILE A 346 -0.65 14.72 21.37
C ILE A 346 0.08 15.78 22.20
N ASP A 347 0.20 15.59 23.52
CA ASP A 347 0.94 16.47 24.46
C ASP A 347 2.43 16.62 24.14
N LYS A 348 3.00 15.73 23.31
CA LYS A 348 4.37 15.86 22.75
C LYS A 348 4.52 16.90 21.64
N LYS A 349 3.42 17.52 21.17
CA LYS A 349 3.42 18.66 20.23
C LYS A 349 4.17 18.42 18.91
N PHE A 350 4.08 17.20 18.37
CA PHE A 350 4.73 16.85 17.11
C PHE A 350 4.07 17.53 15.90
N ALA A 351 4.83 17.79 14.84
CA ALA A 351 4.25 18.12 13.54
C ALA A 351 3.61 16.86 12.94
N LEU A 352 2.31 16.67 13.17
CA LEU A 352 1.58 15.48 12.71
C LEU A 352 1.23 15.59 11.22
N PRO A 353 1.40 14.52 10.41
CA PRO A 353 0.88 14.49 9.05
C PRO A 353 -0.65 14.64 9.04
N TYR A 354 -1.20 15.40 8.09
CA TYR A 354 -2.64 15.67 8.02
C TYR A 354 -3.52 14.41 8.10
N LYS A 355 -3.10 13.29 7.51
CA LYS A 355 -3.81 11.99 7.61
C LYS A 355 -4.02 11.52 9.06
N VAL A 356 -3.11 11.82 9.97
CA VAL A 356 -3.22 11.50 11.41
C VAL A 356 -4.19 12.46 12.09
N VAL A 357 -4.15 13.75 11.73
CA VAL A 357 -5.12 14.76 12.20
C VAL A 357 -6.53 14.37 11.75
N ASP A 358 -6.73 14.02 10.48
CA ASP A 358 -8.00 13.56 9.90
C ASP A 358 -8.53 12.30 10.63
N ALA A 359 -7.64 11.35 10.95
CA ALA A 359 -8.01 10.13 11.68
C ALA A 359 -8.39 10.41 13.15
N LEU A 360 -7.73 11.38 13.81
CA LEU A 360 -8.10 11.82 15.16
C LEU A 360 -9.45 12.55 15.16
N VAL A 361 -9.71 13.43 14.18
CA VAL A 361 -11.04 14.05 13.99
C VAL A 361 -12.11 12.98 13.81
N PHE A 362 -11.87 11.99 12.93
CA PHE A 362 -12.80 10.87 12.73
C PHE A 362 -12.98 10.03 13.99
N HIS A 363 -11.93 9.81 14.79
CA HIS A 363 -12.02 9.11 16.07
C HIS A 363 -12.98 9.81 17.04
N PHE A 364 -12.83 11.13 17.24
CA PHE A 364 -13.73 11.89 18.12
C PHE A 364 -15.18 11.91 17.61
N ILE A 365 -15.39 12.13 16.31
CA ILE A 365 -16.73 12.10 15.67
C ILE A 365 -17.36 10.72 15.80
N ARG A 366 -16.62 9.64 15.52
CA ARG A 366 -17.10 8.26 15.63
C ARG A 366 -17.62 7.99 17.04
N LEU A 367 -16.82 8.30 18.06
CA LEU A 367 -17.18 8.02 19.45
C LEU A 367 -18.38 8.81 19.95
N SER A 368 -18.47 10.11 19.61
CA SER A 368 -19.64 10.94 19.92
C SER A 368 -20.95 10.40 19.31
N ASN A 369 -20.88 9.63 18.23
CA ASN A 369 -22.05 9.07 17.55
C ASN A 369 -22.34 7.60 17.91
N THR A 370 -21.32 6.83 18.34
CA THR A 370 -21.47 5.40 18.64
C THR A 370 -21.58 5.07 20.12
N TYR A 371 -21.17 5.98 21.01
CA TYR A 371 -21.25 5.73 22.46
C TYR A 371 -22.71 5.66 22.93
N LYS A 372 -23.06 4.55 23.59
CA LYS A 372 -24.36 4.33 24.23
C LYS A 372 -24.07 3.72 25.60
N ALA A 373 -24.21 4.49 26.68
CA ALA A 373 -23.93 3.94 27.99
C ALA A 373 -24.98 2.87 28.39
N ARG A 374 -24.56 1.89 29.19
CA ARG A 374 -25.35 0.70 29.50
C ARG A 374 -26.52 0.94 30.47
N ASN A 375 -26.47 2.01 31.27
CA ASN A 375 -27.45 2.30 32.32
C ASN A 375 -28.30 3.53 31.96
N ARG A 376 -29.58 3.51 32.36
CA ARG A 376 -30.59 4.55 32.05
C ARG A 376 -30.38 5.93 32.72
N GLY A 377 -29.36 6.08 33.58
CA GLY A 377 -29.06 7.31 34.31
C GLY A 377 -27.85 8.08 33.74
N ASP A 378 -26.78 7.37 33.41
CA ASP A 378 -25.52 7.93 32.86
C ASP A 378 -25.37 7.68 31.35
N ALA A 379 -26.50 7.53 30.64
CA ALA A 379 -26.57 7.18 29.22
C ALA A 379 -25.76 8.12 28.29
N ASP A 380 -25.57 9.38 28.71
CA ASP A 380 -25.24 10.51 27.85
C ASP A 380 -23.86 11.16 28.12
N LYS A 381 -23.02 10.59 29.00
CA LYS A 381 -21.72 11.19 29.38
C LYS A 381 -20.51 10.33 28.98
N LEU A 382 -19.58 10.94 28.27
CA LEU A 382 -18.25 10.37 27.99
C LEU A 382 -17.30 10.65 29.16
N PRO A 383 -16.28 9.80 29.41
CA PRO A 383 -15.32 9.99 30.51
C PRO A 383 -14.53 11.30 30.41
N VAL A 384 -14.10 11.85 31.55
CA VAL A 384 -13.35 13.13 31.59
C VAL A 384 -12.05 13.05 30.79
N LEU A 385 -11.36 11.90 30.84
CA LEU A 385 -10.16 11.60 30.03
C LEU A 385 -10.38 11.77 28.50
N TRP A 386 -11.59 11.53 27.99
CA TRP A 386 -11.91 11.75 26.57
C TRP A 386 -12.07 13.23 26.25
N HIS A 387 -12.75 13.99 27.12
CA HIS A 387 -12.86 15.45 26.96
C HIS A 387 -11.49 16.13 27.08
N GLN A 388 -10.63 15.67 27.99
CA GLN A 388 -9.24 16.15 28.10
C GLN A 388 -8.42 15.84 26.83
N SER A 389 -8.52 14.64 26.26
CA SER A 389 -7.76 14.32 25.04
C SER A 389 -8.23 15.14 23.83
N LEU A 390 -9.53 15.46 23.74
CA LEU A 390 -10.08 16.38 22.73
C LEU A 390 -9.65 17.84 22.96
N LEU A 391 -9.55 18.29 24.21
CA LEU A 391 -9.05 19.64 24.54
C LEU A 391 -7.58 19.80 24.11
N VAL A 392 -6.71 18.86 24.46
CA VAL A 392 -5.29 18.93 24.05
C VAL A 392 -5.17 18.87 22.52
N PHE A 393 -6.02 18.07 21.84
CA PHE A 393 -6.07 18.05 20.38
C PHE A 393 -6.44 19.43 19.79
N ALA A 394 -7.50 20.06 20.29
CA ALA A 394 -7.94 21.38 19.84
C ALA A 394 -6.88 22.47 20.11
N GLN A 395 -6.30 22.51 21.31
CA GLN A 395 -5.23 23.46 21.69
C GLN A 395 -3.98 23.38 20.80
N ARG A 396 -3.72 22.25 20.14
CA ARG A 396 -2.49 22.01 19.35
C ARG A 396 -2.71 22.02 17.85
N TYR A 397 -3.79 21.41 17.37
CA TYR A 397 -3.99 21.13 15.94
C TYR A 397 -5.22 21.81 15.34
N ALA A 398 -5.96 22.65 16.09
CA ALA A 398 -7.13 23.34 15.52
C ALA A 398 -6.78 24.28 14.35
N SER A 399 -5.54 24.79 14.27
CA SER A 399 -5.02 25.55 13.12
C SER A 399 -4.75 24.71 11.86
N ASP A 400 -4.70 23.39 12.00
CA ASP A 400 -4.44 22.43 10.90
C ASP A 400 -5.74 21.73 10.44
N LEU A 401 -6.90 22.14 10.95
CA LEU A 401 -8.23 21.63 10.56
C LEU A 401 -8.86 22.42 9.41
N THR A 402 -9.65 21.73 8.58
CA THR A 402 -10.54 22.35 7.59
C THR A 402 -11.80 22.93 8.26
N PRO A 403 -12.58 23.83 7.59
CA PRO A 403 -13.83 24.36 8.15
C PRO A 403 -14.80 23.24 8.54
N ASP A 404 -15.05 22.30 7.62
CA ASP A 404 -15.95 21.16 7.82
C ASP A 404 -15.55 20.31 9.04
N GLN A 405 -14.25 20.15 9.30
CA GLN A 405 -13.74 19.42 10.47
C GLN A 405 -13.97 20.18 11.77
N LYS A 406 -13.80 21.51 11.77
CA LYS A 406 -14.10 22.35 12.94
C LYS A 406 -15.59 22.33 13.26
N ASP A 407 -16.45 22.51 12.25
CA ASP A 407 -17.90 22.47 12.43
C ASP A 407 -18.38 21.10 12.95
N ALA A 408 -17.83 20.00 12.42
CA ALA A 408 -18.11 18.66 12.92
C ALA A 408 -17.67 18.44 14.38
N LEU A 409 -16.51 18.99 14.79
CA LEU A 409 -16.05 18.91 16.19
C LEU A 409 -16.86 19.84 17.12
N LEU A 410 -17.34 20.98 16.64
CA LEU A 410 -18.25 21.85 17.37
C LEU A 410 -19.61 21.16 17.61
N ASP A 411 -20.11 20.41 16.63
CA ASP A 411 -21.29 19.56 16.78
C ASP A 411 -21.05 18.40 17.78
N VAL A 412 -19.87 17.78 17.78
CA VAL A 412 -19.46 16.78 18.80
C VAL A 412 -19.51 17.37 20.21
N VAL A 413 -18.94 18.56 20.42
CA VAL A 413 -18.95 19.26 21.73
C VAL A 413 -20.38 19.68 22.14
N ARG A 414 -21.26 19.97 21.16
CA ARG A 414 -22.68 20.26 21.41
C ARG A 414 -23.46 19.01 21.83
N VAL A 415 -23.19 17.86 21.21
CA VAL A 415 -23.86 16.59 21.48
C VAL A 415 -23.36 15.94 22.77
N THR A 416 -22.07 16.11 23.10
CA THR A 416 -21.44 15.57 24.32
C THR A 416 -20.87 16.70 25.19
N PRO A 417 -21.72 17.49 25.88
CA PRO A 417 -21.28 18.66 26.63
C PRO A 417 -20.64 18.28 27.98
N HIS A 418 -19.43 18.77 28.23
CA HIS A 418 -18.79 18.75 29.54
C HIS A 418 -18.78 20.16 30.16
N ALA A 419 -19.23 20.31 31.40
CA ALA A 419 -19.53 21.61 32.01
C ALA A 419 -18.35 22.61 32.04
N GLN A 420 -17.14 22.13 32.35
CA GLN A 420 -15.93 22.96 32.41
C GLN A 420 -15.13 22.92 31.10
N ILE A 421 -14.73 21.72 30.65
CA ILE A 421 -13.88 21.50 29.47
C ILE A 421 -14.56 21.87 28.12
N GLY A 422 -15.87 21.63 27.96
CA GLY A 422 -16.58 21.85 26.69
C GLY A 422 -16.51 23.30 26.17
N PRO A 423 -16.78 24.31 27.02
CA PRO A 423 -16.56 25.72 26.68
C PRO A 423 -15.13 26.05 26.21
N GLU A 424 -14.10 25.43 26.78
CA GLU A 424 -12.71 25.64 26.38
C GLU A 424 -12.42 25.04 25.01
N ILE A 425 -12.84 23.80 24.73
CA ILE A 425 -12.69 23.17 23.40
C ILE A 425 -13.34 24.07 22.34
N ARG A 426 -14.55 24.57 22.61
CA ARG A 426 -15.26 25.49 21.71
C ARG A 426 -14.48 26.79 21.48
N ARG A 427 -13.86 27.36 22.53
CA ARG A 427 -13.03 28.57 22.43
C ARG A 427 -11.84 28.35 21.49
N GLU A 428 -11.09 27.26 21.67
CA GLU A 428 -9.91 26.96 20.85
C GLU A 428 -10.28 26.67 19.37
N LEU A 429 -11.38 25.95 19.13
CA LEU A 429 -11.85 25.68 17.77
C LEU A 429 -12.31 26.95 17.04
N VAL A 430 -13.03 27.85 17.72
CA VAL A 430 -13.55 29.10 17.12
C VAL A 430 -12.46 30.16 16.92
N ASN A 431 -11.51 30.28 17.86
CA ASN A 431 -10.46 31.30 17.80
C ASN A 431 -9.28 30.94 16.89
N SER A 432 -9.25 29.72 16.33
CA SER A 432 -8.15 29.25 15.48
C SER A 432 -8.38 29.53 14.00
N VAL A 433 -7.31 29.90 13.30
CA VAL A 433 -7.26 30.12 11.84
C VAL A 433 -7.53 28.80 11.08
N VAL A 434 -8.08 28.87 9.87
CA VAL A 434 -8.36 27.68 9.05
C VAL A 434 -7.08 27.19 8.34
N ARG A 435 -6.94 25.88 8.15
CA ARG A 435 -5.85 25.27 7.37
C ARG A 435 -5.71 25.93 5.99
N GLY A 436 -4.58 26.60 5.77
CA GLY A 436 -4.22 27.23 4.49
C GLY A 436 -4.43 28.75 4.43
N GLU A 437 -5.03 29.36 5.45
CA GLU A 437 -5.09 30.83 5.57
C GLU A 437 -3.78 31.39 6.17
N PRO A 438 -3.40 32.64 5.84
CA PRO A 438 -2.22 33.29 6.44
C PRO A 438 -2.37 33.41 7.96
N ARG A 439 -1.44 32.82 8.72
CA ARG A 439 -1.44 32.87 10.18
C ARG A 439 -1.08 34.29 10.66
N PRO A 440 -1.95 35.01 11.38
CA PRO A 440 -1.57 36.26 12.03
C PRO A 440 -0.50 35.98 13.09
N GLY A 441 0.66 36.63 12.99
CA GLY A 441 1.70 36.61 14.03
C GLY A 441 2.86 35.62 13.85
N ALA A 442 3.01 34.93 12.71
CA ALA A 442 4.15 34.03 12.50
C ALA A 442 5.48 34.73 12.12
N ASP A 443 5.43 35.97 11.62
CA ASP A 443 6.58 36.66 11.02
C ASP A 443 7.20 37.81 11.87
N GLU A 444 6.67 38.12 13.05
CA GLU A 444 7.17 39.26 13.86
C GLU A 444 8.25 38.88 14.91
N ASP A 445 8.37 37.61 15.31
CA ASP A 445 9.23 37.19 16.43
C ASP A 445 10.67 36.75 16.07
N GLN A 446 11.10 36.85 14.81
CA GLN A 446 12.48 36.51 14.40
C GLN A 446 13.37 37.68 13.92
N VAL A 447 12.90 38.92 13.96
CA VAL A 447 13.69 40.10 13.49
C VAL A 447 14.12 41.03 14.65
N SER A 448 13.75 40.74 15.90
CA SER A 448 14.02 41.59 17.07
C SER A 448 15.38 41.36 17.77
N ARG A 449 16.26 40.47 17.25
CA ARG A 449 17.60 40.22 17.80
C ARG A 449 18.72 40.28 16.76
N ARG A 450 19.01 41.49 16.25
CA ARG A 450 20.36 41.90 15.80
C ARG A 450 20.41 43.41 15.50
N ARG A 451 21.46 44.07 16.02
CA ARG A 451 21.90 45.47 15.76
C ARG A 451 21.18 46.58 16.54
N ASP A 452 21.64 46.77 17.78
CA ASP A 452 21.99 48.13 18.21
C ASP A 452 23.27 48.55 17.46
N ASP A 453 23.20 49.65 16.70
CA ASP A 453 24.29 50.62 16.59
C ASP A 453 23.74 51.96 16.06
N SER A 454 24.34 53.08 16.48
CA SER A 454 23.72 54.43 16.44
C SER A 454 24.09 55.27 15.17
N PRO A 455 23.83 56.60 15.08
CA PRO A 455 22.51 57.20 14.82
C PRO A 455 22.50 58.27 13.68
N GLY A 456 21.33 58.68 13.16
CA GLY A 456 21.14 60.05 12.63
C GLY A 456 20.30 60.28 11.36
N ALA A 457 19.88 61.55 11.18
CA ALA A 457 19.17 62.19 10.04
C ALA A 457 17.76 61.66 9.70
N ARG A 458 16.66 62.40 9.92
CA ARG A 458 16.18 63.67 9.29
C ARG A 458 15.61 63.55 7.87
N THR A 459 14.27 63.67 7.82
CA THR A 459 13.43 64.50 6.90
C THR A 459 13.20 64.13 5.42
N VAL A 460 11.89 64.17 5.06
CA VAL A 460 11.29 64.68 3.80
C VAL A 460 11.36 63.76 2.56
N SER A 461 10.40 63.74 1.61
CA SER A 461 8.94 64.02 1.54
C SER A 461 8.48 63.81 0.07
N ILE A 462 7.16 63.79 -0.19
CA ILE A 462 6.50 63.88 -1.52
C ILE A 462 6.68 62.64 -2.44
N GLY A 463 5.66 62.11 -3.13
CA GLY A 463 4.22 62.39 -3.08
C GLY A 463 3.49 62.23 -4.43
N SER A 464 2.22 61.84 -4.36
CA SER A 464 1.15 62.02 -5.37
C SER A 464 1.22 61.25 -6.71
N LEU A 465 0.17 60.48 -6.99
CA LEU A 465 -0.81 60.92 -8.00
C LEU A 465 -2.22 60.43 -7.65
N TYR A 466 -3.24 61.27 -7.84
CA TYR A 466 -4.65 61.01 -7.49
C TYR A 466 -5.59 61.58 -8.57
N MET A 467 -6.84 61.09 -8.60
CA MET A 467 -7.93 61.40 -9.56
C MET A 467 -7.77 60.80 -10.98
N LYS A 468 -8.82 60.36 -11.69
CA LYS A 468 -10.25 60.77 -11.73
C LYS A 468 -11.07 59.58 -12.34
N ARG A 469 -12.32 59.24 -11.97
CA ARG A 469 -13.59 59.98 -12.21
C ARG A 469 -14.81 59.29 -11.54
N ARG A 470 -15.68 60.12 -10.93
CA ARG A 470 -17.18 60.17 -10.88
C ARG A 470 -18.04 58.87 -10.88
N ARG A 471 -19.10 58.66 -10.05
CA ARG A 471 -20.27 59.41 -9.49
C ARG A 471 -21.62 59.15 -10.20
N LEU A 472 -22.69 59.05 -9.40
CA LEU A 472 -24.14 58.82 -9.69
C LEU A 472 -24.50 57.35 -10.01
N LEU A 473 -25.63 56.77 -9.53
CA LEU A 473 -26.84 57.33 -8.90
C LEU A 473 -27.47 56.37 -7.84
N THR A 474 -28.19 56.94 -6.87
CA THR A 474 -29.05 56.27 -5.84
C THR A 474 -30.53 56.15 -6.34
N VAL A 475 -31.57 55.66 -5.63
CA VAL A 475 -31.92 55.46 -4.19
C VAL A 475 -32.76 54.15 -4.05
N ILE A 476 -33.28 53.83 -2.86
CA ILE A 476 -34.37 52.86 -2.52
C ILE A 476 -33.95 51.37 -2.36
N ASP A 477 -34.23 50.67 -1.25
CA ASP A 477 -34.33 51.04 0.19
C ASP A 477 -34.27 49.76 1.08
N SER A 478 -33.61 49.78 2.25
CA SER A 478 -34.17 49.90 3.63
C SER A 478 -35.34 48.94 3.95
N SER A 479 -35.10 47.81 4.62
CA SER A 479 -34.94 47.64 6.10
C SER A 479 -36.26 47.55 6.88
N LEU A 480 -36.51 46.38 7.49
CA LEU A 480 -36.67 46.24 8.95
C LEU A 480 -36.79 44.75 9.36
N ALA A 481 -36.27 44.44 10.55
CA ALA A 481 -36.36 43.12 11.19
C ALA A 481 -37.13 43.22 12.53
N SER A 482 -37.14 42.11 13.27
CA SER A 482 -37.55 41.92 14.68
C SER A 482 -39.05 41.90 15.07
N GLU A 483 -39.52 40.66 15.26
CA GLU A 483 -39.93 40.10 16.58
C GLU A 483 -41.41 39.99 17.06
N ASN A 484 -41.68 38.76 17.55
CA ASN A 484 -42.56 38.34 18.66
C ASN A 484 -44.09 38.15 18.49
N MET A 485 -44.43 36.89 18.18
CA MET A 485 -45.22 35.97 19.04
C MET A 485 -46.74 36.22 19.26
N TYR A 486 -47.60 35.28 18.81
CA TYR A 486 -48.49 34.45 19.65
C TYR A 486 -49.45 33.53 18.82
N LEU A 487 -49.57 32.25 19.24
CA LEU A 487 -50.70 31.28 19.10
C LEU A 487 -51.52 31.16 17.77
N ALA A 488 -51.37 30.03 17.07
CA ALA A 488 -52.48 29.16 16.58
C ALA A 488 -51.98 27.83 15.95
N SER A 489 -52.83 26.79 15.97
CA SER A 489 -52.54 25.42 15.47
C SER A 489 -52.60 25.26 13.93
N PRO A 490 -52.08 24.15 13.35
CA PRO A 490 -51.77 24.06 11.93
C PRO A 490 -52.94 23.59 11.04
N LEU A 491 -52.99 24.08 9.80
CA LEU A 491 -53.56 23.36 8.66
C LEU A 491 -52.45 23.04 7.65
N ALA A 492 -52.33 21.77 7.27
CA ALA A 492 -51.32 21.31 6.33
C ALA A 492 -51.66 21.68 4.88
N THR A 493 -50.69 22.26 4.17
CA THR A 493 -50.67 22.31 2.70
C THR A 493 -49.45 21.54 2.19
N PHE A 494 -49.71 20.38 1.61
CA PHE A 494 -48.71 19.59 0.91
C PHE A 494 -48.21 20.34 -0.33
N VAL A 495 -47.02 20.93 -0.25
CA VAL A 495 -46.27 21.34 -1.45
C VAL A 495 -45.61 20.10 -2.03
N SER A 496 -46.27 19.48 -3.01
CA SER A 496 -45.66 18.42 -3.81
C SER A 496 -44.51 19.01 -4.64
N LEU A 497 -43.28 18.81 -4.17
CA LEU A 497 -42.06 19.05 -4.94
C LEU A 497 -42.03 18.08 -6.13
N VAL A 498 -42.52 18.55 -7.27
CA VAL A 498 -42.35 17.85 -8.57
C VAL A 498 -40.87 17.93 -8.94
N PHE A 499 -40.15 16.84 -8.71
CA PHE A 499 -38.77 16.72 -9.18
C PHE A 499 -38.77 16.71 -10.71
N ILE A 500 -38.09 17.70 -11.29
CA ILE A 500 -37.84 17.75 -12.74
C ILE A 500 -36.78 16.69 -13.05
N SER A 501 -37.21 15.50 -13.46
CA SER A 501 -36.32 14.52 -14.08
C SER A 501 -35.79 15.11 -15.38
N ALA A 502 -34.47 15.28 -15.48
CA ALA A 502 -33.82 15.55 -16.76
C ALA A 502 -34.10 14.37 -17.70
N VAL A 503 -34.79 14.64 -18.82
CA VAL A 503 -35.07 13.67 -19.87
C VAL A 503 -33.98 13.80 -20.93
N VAL A 504 -33.13 12.79 -21.04
CA VAL A 504 -32.13 12.71 -22.13
C VAL A 504 -32.77 12.02 -23.33
N GLY A 505 -32.97 12.76 -24.42
CA GLY A 505 -33.46 12.22 -25.69
C GLY A 505 -32.32 11.67 -26.53
N VAL A 506 -32.35 10.38 -26.85
CA VAL A 506 -31.30 9.65 -27.57
C VAL A 506 -31.89 9.00 -28.82
N SER A 507 -31.21 9.08 -29.96
CA SER A 507 -31.62 8.41 -31.20
C SER A 507 -30.78 7.17 -31.45
N ILE A 508 -31.43 6.03 -31.66
CA ILE A 508 -30.79 4.77 -32.02
C ILE A 508 -30.70 4.68 -33.56
N PRO A 509 -29.51 4.58 -34.16
CA PRO A 509 -29.38 4.34 -35.59
C PRO A 509 -30.04 3.01 -36.00
N THR A 510 -30.80 3.03 -37.10
CA THR A 510 -31.46 1.82 -37.65
C THR A 510 -30.47 0.84 -38.30
N SER A 511 -29.25 1.29 -38.58
CA SER A 511 -28.11 0.47 -38.96
C SER A 511 -26.83 0.99 -38.30
N ALA A 512 -25.83 0.12 -38.15
CA ALA A 512 -24.54 0.47 -37.57
C ALA A 512 -23.87 1.63 -38.35
N PRO A 513 -23.53 2.76 -37.70
CA PRO A 513 -22.82 3.84 -38.36
C PRO A 513 -21.40 3.41 -38.76
N SER A 514 -20.77 4.15 -39.67
CA SER A 514 -19.37 3.91 -40.07
C SER A 514 -18.38 4.01 -38.91
N SER A 515 -18.71 4.81 -37.89
CA SER A 515 -17.96 4.95 -36.63
C SER A 515 -18.12 3.77 -35.66
N ALA A 516 -19.06 2.83 -35.89
CA ALA A 516 -19.26 1.71 -34.99
C ALA A 516 -18.08 0.73 -35.06
N VAL A 517 -17.41 0.48 -33.95
CA VAL A 517 -16.21 -0.38 -33.87
C VAL A 517 -16.58 -1.86 -33.94
N ALA A 518 -15.69 -2.70 -34.49
CA ALA A 518 -15.84 -4.15 -34.45
C ALA A 518 -15.45 -4.69 -33.05
N ILE A 519 -16.05 -5.81 -32.64
CA ILE A 519 -15.90 -6.37 -31.28
C ILE A 519 -15.29 -7.77 -31.34
N ASP A 520 -14.12 -7.98 -30.71
CA ASP A 520 -13.57 -9.34 -30.53
C ASP A 520 -14.50 -10.17 -29.63
N LYS A 521 -14.56 -11.49 -29.85
CA LYS A 521 -15.35 -12.36 -28.97
C LYS A 521 -14.80 -12.42 -27.54
N SER A 522 -13.48 -12.27 -27.38
CA SER A 522 -12.77 -12.17 -26.10
C SER A 522 -12.40 -10.72 -25.75
N LEU A 523 -13.22 -9.73 -26.12
CA LEU A 523 -12.99 -8.32 -25.75
C LEU A 523 -12.72 -8.16 -24.24
N LEU A 524 -13.43 -8.94 -23.43
CA LEU A 524 -13.16 -9.09 -22.00
C LEU A 524 -12.38 -10.40 -21.80
N ALA A 525 -11.14 -10.27 -21.33
CA ALA A 525 -10.16 -11.34 -21.16
C ALA A 525 -9.57 -11.32 -19.73
N VAL A 526 -8.71 -12.29 -19.42
CA VAL A 526 -8.18 -12.47 -18.05
C VAL A 526 -6.66 -12.62 -18.07
N SER A 527 -5.95 -11.80 -17.30
CA SER A 527 -4.53 -12.00 -16.98
C SER A 527 -4.41 -12.73 -15.63
N ILE A 528 -3.45 -13.64 -15.47
CA ILE A 528 -3.21 -14.38 -14.23
C ILE A 528 -1.72 -14.26 -13.88
N GLU A 529 -1.43 -13.86 -12.63
CA GLU A 529 -0.05 -13.72 -12.13
C GLU A 529 0.71 -15.06 -12.22
N PHE A 530 1.94 -14.99 -12.74
CA PHE A 530 2.66 -16.14 -13.28
C PHE A 530 2.93 -17.22 -12.22
N PHE A 531 3.38 -16.83 -11.02
CA PHE A 531 3.58 -17.79 -9.91
C PHE A 531 2.28 -18.40 -9.38
N ALA A 532 1.15 -17.67 -9.49
CA ALA A 532 -0.15 -18.08 -8.97
C ALA A 532 -0.94 -18.96 -9.94
N PHE A 533 -0.62 -18.89 -11.25
CA PHE A 533 -1.34 -19.61 -12.30
C PHE A 533 -1.53 -21.12 -12.04
N PRO A 534 -0.51 -21.92 -11.63
CA PRO A 534 -0.73 -23.33 -11.32
C PRO A 534 -1.77 -23.55 -10.23
N GLY A 535 -1.82 -22.67 -9.21
CA GLY A 535 -2.85 -22.68 -8.17
C GLY A 535 -4.25 -22.42 -8.74
N TYR A 536 -4.40 -21.46 -9.67
CA TYR A 536 -5.68 -21.15 -10.30
C TYR A 536 -6.25 -22.35 -11.08
N THR A 537 -5.41 -23.24 -11.62
CA THR A 537 -5.89 -24.46 -12.29
C THR A 537 -6.49 -25.51 -11.35
N ASN A 538 -6.26 -25.39 -10.04
CA ASN A 538 -6.85 -26.23 -9.00
C ASN A 538 -8.07 -25.58 -8.32
N VAL A 539 -8.37 -24.30 -8.63
CA VAL A 539 -9.53 -23.57 -8.09
C VAL A 539 -10.76 -23.84 -8.95
N THR A 540 -11.76 -24.51 -8.38
CA THR A 540 -13.02 -24.89 -9.07
C THR A 540 -13.73 -23.72 -9.75
N SER A 541 -13.73 -22.53 -9.13
CA SER A 541 -14.33 -21.35 -9.75
C SER A 541 -13.64 -20.91 -11.04
N THR A 542 -12.33 -21.12 -11.21
CA THR A 542 -11.59 -20.63 -12.39
C THR A 542 -12.20 -21.10 -13.70
N SER A 543 -12.40 -22.41 -13.87
CA SER A 543 -12.99 -22.96 -15.09
C SER A 543 -14.46 -22.54 -15.23
N LYS A 544 -15.21 -22.51 -14.14
CA LYS A 544 -16.64 -22.18 -14.14
C LYS A 544 -16.92 -20.70 -14.47
N CYS A 545 -16.17 -19.76 -13.90
CA CYS A 545 -16.28 -18.34 -14.19
C CYS A 545 -15.94 -18.05 -15.66
N LEU A 546 -14.85 -18.64 -16.18
CA LEU A 546 -14.44 -18.50 -17.58
C LEU A 546 -15.46 -19.12 -18.54
N ASP A 547 -16.02 -20.29 -18.23
CA ASP A 547 -17.07 -20.93 -19.01
C ASP A 547 -18.36 -20.09 -19.04
N ASN A 548 -18.78 -19.52 -17.91
CA ASN A 548 -19.95 -18.65 -17.85
C ASN A 548 -19.79 -17.44 -18.80
N LEU A 549 -18.63 -16.79 -18.80
CA LEU A 549 -18.35 -15.65 -19.68
C LEU A 549 -18.22 -16.08 -21.15
N GLY A 550 -17.53 -17.20 -21.42
CA GLY A 550 -17.35 -17.71 -22.78
C GLY A 550 -18.65 -18.17 -23.44
N ASN A 551 -19.58 -18.71 -22.65
CA ASN A 551 -20.92 -19.08 -23.11
C ASN A 551 -21.74 -17.85 -23.56
N LEU A 552 -21.62 -16.72 -22.86
CA LEU A 552 -22.31 -15.47 -23.23
C LEU A 552 -21.83 -14.90 -24.58
N ARG A 553 -20.55 -15.07 -24.94
CA ARG A 553 -19.95 -14.60 -26.19
C ARG A 553 -19.86 -15.66 -27.30
N GLY A 554 -20.15 -16.92 -26.98
CA GLY A 554 -20.03 -18.04 -27.92
C GLY A 554 -18.58 -18.25 -28.39
N SER A 555 -17.62 -18.10 -27.48
CA SER A 555 -16.19 -18.34 -27.65
C SER A 555 -15.54 -18.41 -26.27
N PRO A 556 -14.58 -19.32 -26.01
CA PRO A 556 -13.80 -19.30 -24.78
C PRO A 556 -13.09 -17.96 -24.55
N VAL A 557 -12.95 -17.57 -23.29
CA VAL A 557 -12.25 -16.35 -22.86
C VAL A 557 -10.74 -16.50 -23.08
N ALA A 558 -10.11 -15.51 -23.70
CA ALA A 558 -8.65 -15.45 -23.85
C ALA A 558 -7.96 -15.20 -22.50
N VAL A 559 -6.79 -15.82 -22.32
CA VAL A 559 -6.02 -15.80 -21.06
C VAL A 559 -4.59 -15.33 -21.31
N ARG A 560 -4.07 -14.46 -20.47
CA ARG A 560 -2.63 -14.16 -20.35
C ARG A 560 -2.13 -14.77 -19.06
N ILE A 561 -0.99 -15.46 -19.11
CA ILE A 561 -0.29 -15.97 -17.92
C ILE A 561 1.03 -15.21 -17.87
N GLY A 562 1.16 -14.30 -16.91
CA GLY A 562 2.23 -13.30 -16.90
C GLY A 562 2.19 -12.46 -15.63
N GLY A 563 2.63 -11.20 -15.68
CA GLY A 563 2.70 -10.33 -14.49
C GLY A 563 4.12 -10.22 -13.94
N THR A 564 4.27 -9.59 -12.77
CA THR A 564 5.61 -9.17 -12.30
C THR A 564 6.52 -10.37 -11.98
N THR A 565 5.96 -11.54 -11.63
CA THR A 565 6.80 -12.70 -11.33
C THR A 565 7.34 -13.41 -12.57
N GLN A 566 6.85 -13.16 -13.79
CA GLN A 566 7.42 -13.77 -14.99
C GLN A 566 8.89 -13.37 -15.19
N ASP A 567 9.26 -12.13 -14.84
CA ASP A 567 10.63 -11.61 -14.91
C ASP A 567 11.52 -12.02 -13.74
N ARG A 568 10.96 -12.76 -12.79
CA ARG A 568 11.68 -13.40 -11.68
C ARG A 568 11.82 -14.91 -11.89
N ALA A 569 11.19 -15.44 -12.94
CA ALA A 569 11.09 -16.87 -13.19
C ALA A 569 12.24 -17.40 -14.05
N THR A 570 12.77 -18.56 -13.68
CA THR A 570 13.76 -19.33 -14.45
C THR A 570 13.17 -20.67 -14.88
N TYR A 571 13.30 -21.05 -16.14
CA TYR A 571 12.82 -22.34 -16.63
C TYR A 571 13.81 -23.46 -16.31
N ASP A 572 13.31 -24.58 -15.78
CA ASP A 572 14.08 -25.81 -15.58
C ASP A 572 13.31 -26.99 -16.19
N PRO A 573 13.79 -27.60 -17.30
CA PRO A 573 13.09 -28.73 -17.92
C PRO A 573 13.09 -29.99 -17.06
N SER A 574 13.97 -30.09 -16.04
CA SER A 574 14.04 -31.22 -15.11
C SER A 574 13.06 -31.09 -13.93
N LEU A 575 12.56 -29.88 -13.65
CA LEU A 575 11.62 -29.63 -12.58
C LEU A 575 10.26 -30.31 -12.89
N GLN A 576 9.90 -31.27 -12.04
CA GLN A 576 8.64 -32.03 -12.17
C GLN A 576 7.41 -31.18 -11.81
N GLN A 577 7.57 -30.28 -10.83
CA GLN A 577 6.54 -29.36 -10.39
C GLN A 577 6.32 -28.24 -11.42
N ALA A 578 5.08 -27.77 -11.57
CA ALA A 578 4.80 -26.68 -12.49
C ALA A 578 5.55 -25.39 -12.10
N VAL A 579 5.63 -25.10 -10.80
CA VAL A 579 6.38 -23.98 -10.25
C VAL A 579 6.95 -24.36 -8.88
N SER A 580 8.10 -23.81 -8.52
CA SER A 580 8.76 -23.96 -7.23
C SER A 580 9.34 -22.62 -6.78
N TYR A 581 9.03 -22.22 -5.55
CA TYR A 581 9.49 -20.96 -4.94
C TYR A 581 9.41 -21.03 -3.42
N THR A 582 10.01 -20.05 -2.75
CA THR A 582 9.91 -19.86 -1.29
C THR A 582 9.57 -18.40 -1.01
N VAL A 583 8.62 -18.17 -0.11
CA VAL A 583 8.14 -16.85 0.32
C VAL A 583 8.08 -16.78 1.84
N ALA A 584 8.14 -15.57 2.41
CA ALA A 584 8.06 -15.37 3.86
C ALA A 584 6.63 -15.52 4.38
N SER A 585 5.64 -15.00 3.63
CA SER A 585 4.22 -15.23 3.84
C SER A 585 3.58 -15.90 2.61
N PRO A 586 2.58 -16.79 2.75
CA PRO A 586 1.81 -17.34 1.63
C PRO A 586 1.11 -16.28 0.77
N ALA A 587 1.00 -15.06 1.30
CA ALA A 587 0.37 -13.92 0.64
C ALA A 587 1.36 -13.07 -0.18
N ASP A 588 2.67 -13.32 -0.06
CA ASP A 588 3.73 -12.65 -0.83
C ASP A 588 3.89 -13.29 -2.22
N ALA A 589 4.21 -12.48 -3.22
CA ALA A 589 4.74 -12.97 -4.49
C ALA A 589 6.27 -13.21 -4.37
N PRO A 590 6.81 -14.30 -4.93
CA PRO A 590 8.23 -14.61 -4.87
C PRO A 590 9.12 -13.53 -5.53
N THR A 591 10.32 -13.34 -4.96
CA THR A 591 11.39 -12.53 -5.55
C THR A 591 12.22 -13.31 -6.57
N SER A 592 12.17 -14.64 -6.54
CA SER A 592 12.75 -15.57 -7.50
C SER A 592 11.97 -16.90 -7.47
N LEU A 593 11.82 -17.54 -8.61
CA LEU A 593 11.11 -18.81 -8.77
C LEU A 593 11.64 -19.64 -9.93
N THR A 594 11.45 -20.95 -9.87
CA THR A 594 11.75 -21.88 -10.96
C THR A 594 10.45 -22.51 -11.47
N PHE A 595 10.31 -22.73 -12.78
CA PHE A 595 9.12 -23.37 -13.36
C PHE A 595 9.50 -24.48 -14.34
N GLY A 596 8.66 -25.52 -14.40
CA GLY A 596 8.93 -26.76 -15.13
C GLY A 596 8.03 -26.96 -16.35
N SER A 597 8.32 -27.98 -17.15
CA SER A 597 7.53 -28.30 -18.37
C SER A 597 6.04 -28.50 -18.09
N SER A 598 5.69 -28.99 -16.89
CA SER A 598 4.30 -29.20 -16.46
C SER A 598 3.50 -27.91 -16.32
N PHE A 599 4.14 -26.74 -16.23
CA PHE A 599 3.48 -25.43 -16.30
C PHE A 599 2.73 -25.24 -17.62
N PHE A 600 3.37 -25.55 -18.75
CA PHE A 600 2.75 -25.49 -20.08
C PHE A 600 1.64 -26.53 -20.23
N SER A 601 1.82 -27.74 -19.67
CA SER A 601 0.78 -28.77 -19.60
C SER A 601 -0.44 -28.35 -18.78
N LEU A 602 -0.29 -27.43 -17.82
CA LEU A 602 -1.43 -26.80 -17.14
C LEU A 602 -2.08 -25.71 -18.02
N ALA A 603 -1.27 -24.93 -18.75
CA ALA A 603 -1.77 -23.90 -19.67
C ALA A 603 -2.61 -24.47 -20.83
N THR A 604 -2.39 -25.71 -21.27
CA THR A 604 -3.26 -26.39 -22.27
C THR A 604 -4.70 -26.58 -21.79
N LYS A 605 -4.95 -26.58 -20.47
CA LYS A 605 -6.30 -26.74 -19.89
C LYS A 605 -7.17 -25.49 -20.07
N MET A 606 -6.57 -24.34 -20.41
CA MET A 606 -7.31 -23.11 -20.67
C MET A 606 -7.94 -23.19 -22.07
N LYS A 607 -9.27 -23.08 -22.15
CA LYS A 607 -10.02 -23.35 -23.40
C LYS A 607 -9.87 -22.28 -24.49
N GLY A 608 -9.39 -21.09 -24.15
CA GLY A 608 -9.22 -19.97 -25.08
C GLY A 608 -7.76 -19.74 -25.51
N ASP A 609 -7.57 -18.72 -26.34
CA ASP A 609 -6.26 -18.18 -26.73
C ASP A 609 -5.40 -17.90 -25.48
N VAL A 610 -4.22 -18.52 -25.38
CA VAL A 610 -3.28 -18.29 -24.26
C VAL A 610 -2.07 -17.49 -24.72
N THR A 611 -1.81 -16.35 -24.08
CA THR A 611 -0.52 -15.65 -24.15
C THR A 611 0.34 -16.03 -22.95
N ILE A 612 1.58 -16.47 -23.20
CA ILE A 612 2.55 -16.83 -22.15
C ILE A 612 3.62 -15.76 -22.02
N GLY A 613 3.74 -15.19 -20.83
CA GLY A 613 4.87 -14.36 -20.42
C GLY A 613 6.09 -15.20 -20.09
N LEU A 614 7.26 -14.76 -20.55
CA LEU A 614 8.57 -15.33 -20.24
C LEU A 614 9.54 -14.22 -19.84
N ASN A 615 10.56 -14.61 -19.07
CA ASN A 615 11.53 -13.68 -18.51
C ASN A 615 12.37 -12.98 -19.59
N ARG A 616 12.40 -11.65 -19.57
CA ARG A 616 13.40 -10.85 -20.31
C ARG A 616 14.34 -10.10 -19.37
N GLN A 617 13.88 -9.72 -18.16
CA GLN A 617 14.65 -8.91 -17.21
C GLN A 617 16.00 -9.55 -16.78
N LEU A 618 16.05 -10.88 -16.62
CA LEU A 618 17.27 -11.60 -16.23
C LEU A 618 18.31 -11.77 -17.36
N ASN A 619 18.01 -11.29 -18.58
CA ASN A 619 18.90 -11.35 -19.75
C ASN A 619 19.37 -12.77 -20.16
N ASN A 620 18.67 -13.82 -19.74
CA ASN A 620 19.01 -15.21 -20.06
C ASN A 620 18.25 -15.69 -21.30
N GLN A 621 18.68 -15.22 -22.47
CA GLN A 621 18.00 -15.51 -23.74
C GLN A 621 17.89 -17.02 -24.04
N ALA A 622 18.90 -17.81 -23.68
CA ALA A 622 18.89 -19.26 -23.88
C ALA A 622 17.82 -19.96 -23.02
N ASN A 623 17.63 -19.52 -21.77
CA ASN A 623 16.61 -20.08 -20.88
C ASN A 623 15.18 -19.78 -21.37
N SER A 624 14.91 -18.52 -21.71
CA SER A 624 13.60 -18.11 -22.24
C SER A 624 13.32 -18.70 -23.62
N PHE A 625 14.35 -18.93 -24.45
CA PHE A 625 14.20 -19.69 -25.69
C PHE A 625 13.80 -21.15 -25.46
N ALA A 626 14.45 -21.85 -24.54
CA ALA A 626 14.09 -23.24 -24.20
C ALA A 626 12.65 -23.34 -23.65
N ALA A 627 12.24 -22.36 -22.83
CA ALA A 627 10.87 -22.24 -22.34
C ALA A 627 9.88 -21.99 -23.49
N ALA A 628 10.19 -21.07 -24.41
CA ALA A 628 9.37 -20.76 -25.58
C ALA A 628 9.22 -21.95 -26.54
N GLN A 629 10.28 -22.73 -26.74
CA GLN A 629 10.24 -23.98 -27.52
C GLN A 629 9.28 -24.99 -26.86
N LYS A 630 9.37 -25.18 -25.55
CA LYS A 630 8.50 -26.12 -24.82
C LYS A 630 7.04 -25.67 -24.80
N ALA A 631 6.78 -24.37 -24.67
CA ALA A 631 5.44 -23.81 -24.81
C ALA A 631 4.87 -24.14 -26.21
N LYS A 632 5.61 -23.85 -27.27
CA LYS A 632 5.19 -24.13 -28.66
C LYS A 632 4.97 -25.62 -28.95
N GLU A 633 5.76 -26.49 -28.34
CA GLU A 633 5.62 -27.96 -28.48
C GLU A 633 4.34 -28.47 -27.80
N LEU A 634 4.03 -27.99 -26.58
CA LEU A 634 2.96 -28.56 -25.75
C LEU A 634 1.61 -27.86 -25.91
N MET A 635 1.57 -26.58 -26.33
CA MET A 635 0.37 -25.75 -26.25
C MET A 635 -0.28 -25.49 -27.62
N PRO A 636 -1.29 -26.28 -28.03
CA PRO A 636 -2.05 -26.02 -29.26
C PRO A 636 -2.91 -24.74 -29.16
N ASN A 637 -3.15 -24.25 -27.95
CA ASN A 637 -3.86 -23.01 -27.63
C ASN A 637 -2.93 -21.79 -27.48
N LEU A 638 -1.63 -21.91 -27.77
CA LEU A 638 -0.68 -20.81 -27.68
C LEU A 638 -0.99 -19.72 -28.73
N PHE A 639 -1.49 -18.59 -28.26
CA PHE A 639 -1.74 -17.42 -29.09
C PHE A 639 -0.46 -16.62 -29.31
N ALA A 640 0.25 -16.25 -28.25
CA ALA A 640 1.48 -15.46 -28.35
C ALA A 640 2.47 -15.73 -27.19
N ILE A 641 3.72 -15.34 -27.41
CA ILE A 641 4.77 -15.30 -26.39
C ILE A 641 5.12 -13.84 -26.10
N GLU A 642 5.04 -13.46 -24.84
CA GLU A 642 5.34 -12.14 -24.32
C GLU A 642 6.70 -12.19 -23.59
N LEU A 643 7.61 -11.27 -23.88
CA LEU A 643 8.97 -11.30 -23.34
C LEU A 643 9.20 -10.08 -22.43
N GLY A 644 9.08 -10.29 -21.12
CA GLY A 644 9.10 -9.22 -20.11
C GLY A 644 7.74 -8.58 -19.84
N ASN A 645 7.61 -7.96 -18.67
CA ASN A 645 6.39 -7.36 -18.13
C ASN A 645 6.71 -5.96 -17.59
N GLU A 646 6.09 -4.91 -18.15
CA GLU A 646 6.33 -3.51 -17.77
C GLU A 646 7.84 -3.16 -17.79
N PRO A 647 8.57 -3.42 -18.90
CA PRO A 647 10.01 -3.15 -18.98
C PRO A 647 10.34 -1.66 -18.78
N ASP A 648 9.37 -0.76 -18.94
CA ASP A 648 9.46 0.66 -18.61
C ASP A 648 9.63 0.95 -17.10
N LEU A 649 9.57 -0.09 -16.26
CA LEU A 649 9.82 -0.06 -14.83
C LEU A 649 11.10 -0.77 -14.39
N TYR A 650 11.84 -1.42 -15.30
CA TYR A 650 13.10 -2.07 -14.93
C TYR A 650 14.11 -1.02 -14.46
N SER A 651 14.83 -1.36 -13.38
CA SER A 651 15.94 -0.55 -12.88
C SER A 651 17.15 -0.61 -13.81
N ALA A 652 18.03 0.40 -13.75
CA ALA A 652 19.34 0.36 -14.40
C ALA A 652 20.21 -0.84 -13.96
N SER A 653 19.96 -1.37 -12.75
CA SER A 653 20.58 -2.58 -12.19
C SER A 653 19.97 -3.90 -12.67
N SER A 654 18.90 -3.88 -13.49
CA SER A 654 18.32 -5.09 -14.05
C SER A 654 19.30 -5.75 -15.04
N PRO A 655 19.49 -7.08 -15.04
CA PRO A 655 20.50 -7.73 -15.89
C PRO A 655 20.37 -7.44 -17.40
N ILE A 656 19.15 -7.15 -17.89
CA ILE A 656 18.90 -6.75 -19.28
C ILE A 656 19.32 -5.30 -19.59
N ALA A 657 19.38 -4.44 -18.57
CA ALA A 657 19.65 -3.00 -18.73
C ALA A 657 21.13 -2.67 -18.88
N GLY A 658 22.04 -3.48 -18.29
CA GLY A 658 23.47 -3.27 -18.40
C GLY A 658 23.98 -1.89 -17.94
N GLY A 659 23.25 -1.22 -17.05
CA GLY A 659 23.59 0.10 -16.50
C GLY A 659 22.78 1.29 -17.07
N THR A 660 22.15 1.17 -18.25
CA THR A 660 21.32 2.25 -18.82
C THR A 660 20.07 1.71 -19.49
N TRP A 661 18.89 2.11 -18.99
CA TRP A 661 17.60 1.64 -19.51
C TRP A 661 16.67 2.80 -19.88
N ASN A 662 16.19 2.80 -21.11
CA ASN A 662 15.27 3.77 -21.68
C ASN A 662 14.54 3.14 -22.88
N ALA A 663 13.52 3.83 -23.42
CA ALA A 663 12.70 3.32 -24.52
C ALA A 663 13.50 2.84 -25.75
N ASN A 664 14.61 3.51 -26.10
CA ASN A 664 15.43 3.12 -27.25
C ASN A 664 16.30 1.89 -26.95
N ALA A 665 16.83 1.80 -25.73
CA ALA A 665 17.57 0.62 -25.27
C ALA A 665 16.66 -0.62 -25.20
N ASP A 666 15.44 -0.45 -24.71
CA ASP A 666 14.42 -1.50 -24.71
C ASP A 666 13.99 -1.89 -26.12
N ALA A 667 13.68 -0.93 -27.00
CA ALA A 667 13.33 -1.19 -28.40
C ALA A 667 14.41 -1.98 -29.15
N ALA A 668 15.70 -1.65 -28.91
CA ALA A 668 16.82 -2.42 -29.44
C ALA A 668 16.90 -3.83 -28.85
N SER A 669 16.64 -3.98 -27.55
CA SER A 669 16.60 -5.26 -26.83
C SER A 669 15.46 -6.16 -27.34
N GLU A 670 14.23 -5.67 -27.39
CA GLU A 670 13.05 -6.40 -27.90
C GLU A 670 13.27 -6.85 -29.35
N LYS A 671 13.71 -5.93 -30.22
CA LYS A 671 14.09 -6.23 -31.61
C LYS A 671 15.12 -7.36 -31.71
N SER A 672 16.16 -7.31 -30.90
CA SER A 672 17.23 -8.33 -30.87
C SER A 672 16.68 -9.69 -30.45
N TRP A 673 15.93 -9.76 -29.34
CA TRP A 673 15.35 -10.99 -28.83
C TRP A 673 14.33 -11.60 -29.81
N PHE A 674 13.42 -10.80 -30.36
CA PHE A 674 12.45 -11.27 -31.35
C PHE A 674 13.15 -11.79 -32.62
N THR A 675 14.17 -11.09 -33.12
CA THR A 675 14.93 -11.53 -34.29
C THR A 675 15.68 -12.84 -34.03
N ALA A 676 16.25 -13.02 -32.83
CA ALA A 676 16.97 -14.23 -32.45
C ALA A 676 16.06 -15.45 -32.26
N LEU A 677 14.87 -15.27 -31.65
CA LEU A 677 13.97 -16.37 -31.31
C LEU A 677 13.00 -16.75 -32.46
N ALA A 678 12.62 -15.81 -33.32
CA ALA A 678 11.64 -16.03 -34.39
C ALA A 678 11.93 -17.20 -35.35
N PRO A 679 13.19 -17.51 -35.76
CA PRO A 679 13.45 -18.61 -36.69
C PRO A 679 12.96 -19.99 -36.21
N SER A 680 12.92 -20.24 -34.90
CA SER A 680 12.41 -21.50 -34.34
C SER A 680 11.04 -21.35 -33.68
N ILE A 681 10.76 -20.22 -33.03
CA ILE A 681 9.49 -19.96 -32.33
C ILE A 681 8.39 -19.54 -33.32
N GLY A 682 8.73 -18.85 -34.39
CA GLY A 682 7.79 -18.29 -35.37
C GLY A 682 7.28 -16.89 -34.99
N ASN A 683 6.42 -16.35 -35.85
CA ASN A 683 5.95 -14.96 -35.78
C ASN A 683 4.76 -14.80 -34.81
N ILE A 684 5.00 -15.11 -33.53
CA ILE A 684 3.96 -15.15 -32.48
C ILE A 684 4.30 -14.29 -31.25
N PHE A 685 5.12 -13.25 -31.39
CA PHE A 685 5.49 -12.42 -30.24
C PHE A 685 4.43 -11.36 -29.89
N GLN A 686 4.30 -11.06 -28.59
CA GLN A 686 3.60 -9.90 -28.08
C GLN A 686 4.63 -8.86 -27.63
N GLY A 687 4.61 -7.67 -28.26
CA GLY A 687 5.58 -6.60 -28.04
C GLY A 687 5.11 -5.47 -27.11
N ALA A 688 6.05 -4.60 -26.75
CA ALA A 688 5.95 -3.51 -25.78
C ALA A 688 5.70 -3.99 -24.33
N VAL A 689 4.47 -4.34 -23.99
CA VAL A 689 4.05 -4.68 -22.62
C VAL A 689 4.28 -3.52 -21.64
N TYR A 690 4.17 -2.28 -22.14
CA TYR A 690 4.46 -1.06 -21.38
C TYR A 690 3.30 -0.63 -20.49
N LEU A 691 3.60 0.00 -19.36
CA LEU A 691 2.57 0.61 -18.51
C LEU A 691 2.14 1.99 -19.01
N ASP A 692 2.96 3.02 -18.79
CA ASP A 692 2.59 4.41 -19.07
C ASP A 692 3.75 5.37 -19.36
N ARG A 693 5.00 4.92 -19.21
CA ARG A 693 6.18 5.79 -19.42
C ARG A 693 6.62 5.85 -20.88
N TRP A 694 6.40 4.78 -21.64
CA TRP A 694 6.84 4.62 -23.03
C TRP A 694 5.66 4.30 -23.95
N THR A 695 5.79 4.62 -25.24
CA THR A 695 4.71 4.42 -26.22
C THR A 695 5.05 3.34 -27.25
N ILE A 696 4.04 2.58 -27.63
CA ILE A 696 4.08 1.57 -28.69
C ILE A 696 4.23 2.26 -30.06
N SER A 697 3.60 3.43 -30.22
CA SER A 697 3.80 4.34 -31.35
C SER A 697 5.26 4.75 -31.54
N GLY A 698 6.04 4.90 -30.46
CA GLY A 698 7.49 5.17 -30.51
C GLY A 698 8.36 3.92 -30.73
N LEU A 699 7.86 2.72 -30.38
CA LEU A 699 8.53 1.43 -30.58
C LEU A 699 8.41 0.93 -32.03
N ILE A 700 7.22 1.00 -32.63
CA ILE A 700 6.90 0.45 -33.95
C ILE A 700 7.95 0.79 -35.04
N PRO A 701 8.40 2.05 -35.20
CA PRO A 701 9.43 2.40 -36.20
C PRO A 701 10.80 1.77 -35.91
N GLN A 702 11.15 1.55 -34.65
CA GLN A 702 12.47 1.06 -34.24
C GLN A 702 12.66 -0.43 -34.51
N LEU A 703 11.59 -1.23 -34.41
CA LEU A 703 11.61 -2.66 -34.72
C LEU A 703 12.04 -2.94 -36.16
N GLY A 704 11.66 -2.07 -37.12
CA GLY A 704 11.90 -2.30 -38.54
C GLY A 704 11.35 -3.67 -38.98
N ASN A 705 12.15 -4.48 -39.68
CA ASN A 705 11.73 -5.81 -40.14
C ASN A 705 11.30 -6.78 -39.03
N ALA A 706 11.72 -6.57 -37.77
CA ALA A 706 11.31 -7.41 -36.64
C ALA A 706 9.80 -7.29 -36.33
N ILE A 707 9.11 -6.23 -36.79
CA ILE A 707 7.66 -6.12 -36.65
C ILE A 707 6.90 -7.28 -37.33
N ASN A 708 7.53 -7.98 -38.28
CA ASN A 708 6.94 -9.16 -38.93
C ASN A 708 6.85 -10.38 -38.00
N THR A 709 7.65 -10.43 -36.91
CA THR A 709 7.60 -11.50 -35.92
C THR A 709 6.56 -11.23 -34.82
N VAL A 710 6.13 -9.97 -34.68
CA VAL A 710 5.10 -9.52 -33.73
C VAL A 710 3.70 -9.84 -34.24
N LYS A 711 2.87 -10.42 -33.38
CA LYS A 711 1.47 -10.80 -33.65
C LYS A 711 0.47 -9.83 -33.02
N SER A 712 0.79 -9.30 -31.84
CA SER A 712 0.01 -8.30 -31.11
C SER A 712 0.94 -7.35 -30.35
N PHE A 713 0.43 -6.17 -30.01
CA PHE A 713 1.08 -5.27 -29.07
C PHE A 713 0.23 -5.13 -27.80
N SER A 714 0.91 -5.01 -26.66
CA SER A 714 0.29 -4.91 -25.34
C SER A 714 0.63 -3.58 -24.67
N GLY A 715 -0.37 -2.92 -24.12
CA GLY A 715 -0.19 -1.91 -23.06
C GLY A 715 -0.83 -2.39 -21.74
N HIS A 716 -0.39 -1.87 -20.61
CA HIS A 716 -1.01 -2.08 -19.31
C HIS A 716 -1.67 -0.78 -18.83
N SER A 717 -2.70 -0.85 -17.99
CA SER A 717 -3.39 0.39 -17.56
C SER A 717 -4.22 0.24 -16.29
N TYR A 718 -4.06 1.18 -15.37
CA TYR A 718 -4.81 1.25 -14.12
C TYR A 718 -5.25 2.71 -13.88
N PRO A 719 -6.56 3.01 -13.77
CA PRO A 719 -7.02 4.40 -13.62
C PRO A 719 -6.62 5.06 -12.29
N GLN A 720 -6.37 4.26 -11.25
CA GLN A 720 -5.98 4.73 -9.92
C GLN A 720 -4.91 3.81 -9.33
N SER A 721 -4.29 4.23 -8.22
CA SER A 721 -3.38 3.41 -7.44
C SER A 721 -3.51 3.78 -5.97
N ALA A 722 -3.50 2.79 -5.07
CA ALA A 722 -3.37 3.01 -3.63
C ALA A 722 -1.95 2.76 -3.11
N CYS A 723 -0.99 2.46 -4.00
CA CYS A 723 0.41 2.34 -3.61
C CYS A 723 0.99 3.68 -3.12
N GLY A 724 1.98 3.62 -2.23
CA GLY A 724 2.68 4.80 -1.71
C GLY A 724 1.82 5.71 -0.82
N GLY A 725 0.62 5.27 -0.41
CA GLY A 725 -0.30 6.07 0.39
C GLY A 725 -1.21 7.00 -0.42
N ALA A 726 -1.21 6.91 -1.75
CA ALA A 726 -2.13 7.65 -2.62
C ALA A 726 -3.60 7.30 -2.29
N SER A 727 -4.47 8.31 -2.32
CA SER A 727 -5.90 8.13 -2.12
C SER A 727 -6.60 7.69 -3.41
N THR A 728 -7.63 6.86 -3.25
CA THR A 728 -8.46 6.34 -4.34
C THR A 728 -9.91 6.75 -4.13
N ASN A 729 -10.65 6.98 -5.22
CA ASN A 729 -12.02 7.50 -5.15
C ASN A 729 -12.94 6.70 -6.07
N LEU A 730 -13.92 6.00 -5.49
CA LEU A 730 -14.89 5.16 -6.21
C LEU A 730 -15.87 5.98 -7.07
N GLN A 731 -16.30 7.16 -6.61
CA GLN A 731 -17.17 8.06 -7.38
C GLN A 731 -16.45 8.57 -8.63
N SER A 732 -15.19 8.99 -8.49
CA SER A 732 -14.35 9.41 -9.62
C SER A 732 -14.02 8.24 -10.56
N LEU A 733 -13.79 7.03 -10.02
CA LEU A 733 -13.54 5.83 -10.83
C LEU A 733 -14.73 5.50 -11.72
N MET A 734 -15.94 5.54 -11.17
CA MET A 734 -17.15 5.17 -11.90
C MET A 734 -17.68 6.26 -12.84
N SER A 735 -17.25 7.51 -12.66
CA SER A 735 -17.73 8.66 -13.46
C SER A 735 -17.62 8.40 -14.97
N HIS A 736 -18.74 8.36 -15.69
CA HIS A 736 -18.75 8.06 -17.12
C HIS A 736 -17.86 9.03 -17.92
N ALA A 737 -18.05 10.34 -17.73
CA ALA A 737 -17.20 11.36 -18.35
C ALA A 737 -15.71 11.21 -17.96
N GLY A 738 -15.42 10.75 -16.74
CA GLY A 738 -14.06 10.42 -16.29
C GLY A 738 -13.48 9.23 -17.05
N ILE A 739 -14.27 8.17 -17.26
CA ILE A 739 -13.89 6.96 -18.00
C ILE A 739 -13.65 7.31 -19.47
N VAL A 740 -14.57 8.03 -20.13
CA VAL A 740 -14.43 8.51 -21.53
C VAL A 740 -13.15 9.35 -21.70
N SER A 741 -12.89 10.26 -20.77
CA SER A 741 -11.67 11.09 -20.79
C SER A 741 -10.40 10.23 -20.61
N TYR A 742 -10.42 9.28 -19.68
CA TYR A 742 -9.28 8.42 -19.38
C TYR A 742 -8.94 7.44 -20.51
N THR A 743 -9.94 6.75 -21.08
CA THR A 743 -9.73 5.74 -22.12
C THR A 743 -9.34 6.34 -23.47
N ARG A 744 -9.60 7.64 -23.69
CA ARG A 744 -9.20 8.35 -24.92
C ARG A 744 -7.71 8.22 -25.22
N LYS A 745 -6.86 8.08 -24.20
CA LYS A 745 -5.40 7.87 -24.35
C LYS A 745 -5.02 6.60 -25.12
N TYR A 746 -5.91 5.60 -25.19
CA TYR A 746 -5.66 4.37 -25.95
C TYR A 746 -5.76 4.58 -27.46
N SER A 747 -6.55 5.57 -27.92
CA SER A 747 -6.88 5.75 -29.33
C SER A 747 -5.67 6.00 -30.24
N SER A 748 -4.66 6.74 -29.76
CA SER A 748 -3.42 7.00 -30.51
C SER A 748 -2.56 5.75 -30.66
N GLU A 749 -2.38 4.99 -29.59
CA GLU A 749 -1.59 3.75 -29.57
C GLU A 749 -2.28 2.66 -30.39
N ALA A 750 -3.59 2.48 -30.20
CA ALA A 750 -4.41 1.58 -31.00
C ALA A 750 -4.32 1.91 -32.50
N SER A 751 -4.43 3.19 -32.87
CA SER A 751 -4.32 3.62 -34.26
C SER A 751 -2.94 3.33 -34.86
N ALA A 752 -1.86 3.57 -34.11
CA ALA A 752 -0.50 3.23 -34.55
C ALA A 752 -0.33 1.71 -34.78
N VAL A 753 -0.84 0.89 -33.85
CA VAL A 753 -0.79 -0.58 -33.92
C VAL A 753 -1.62 -1.13 -35.09
N HIS A 754 -2.84 -0.61 -35.29
CA HIS A 754 -3.69 -1.02 -36.41
C HIS A 754 -3.12 -0.58 -37.77
N ASN A 755 -2.52 0.61 -37.86
CA ASN A 755 -1.83 1.08 -39.07
C ASN A 755 -0.62 0.20 -39.42
N ALA A 756 0.01 -0.45 -38.44
CA ALA A 756 1.05 -1.47 -38.64
C ALA A 756 0.48 -2.87 -38.98
N GLY A 757 -0.84 -3.01 -39.14
CA GLY A 757 -1.51 -4.28 -39.43
C GLY A 757 -1.49 -5.28 -38.28
N LYS A 758 -1.35 -4.81 -37.04
CA LYS A 758 -1.27 -5.63 -35.82
C LYS A 758 -2.48 -5.40 -34.92
N ARG A 759 -2.68 -6.30 -33.95
CA ARG A 759 -3.77 -6.25 -32.96
C ARG A 759 -3.33 -5.52 -31.70
N TYR A 760 -4.17 -4.63 -31.15
CA TYR A 760 -3.87 -3.92 -29.90
C TYR A 760 -4.67 -4.47 -28.71
N PHE A 761 -3.97 -4.88 -27.66
CA PHE A 761 -4.57 -5.38 -26.42
C PHE A 761 -4.12 -4.54 -25.21
N LEU A 762 -4.96 -4.50 -24.18
CA LEU A 762 -4.53 -4.17 -22.83
C LEU A 762 -4.20 -5.47 -22.09
N GLY A 763 -2.93 -5.86 -22.04
CA GLY A 763 -2.47 -7.12 -21.44
C GLY A 763 -2.57 -7.17 -19.91
N GLU A 764 -2.76 -6.04 -19.24
CA GLU A 764 -3.11 -6.00 -17.82
C GLU A 764 -3.90 -4.74 -17.48
N THR A 765 -5.05 -4.90 -16.84
CA THR A 765 -5.85 -3.74 -16.40
C THR A 765 -6.80 -4.05 -15.25
N ASN A 766 -6.85 -3.18 -14.23
CA ASN A 766 -7.80 -3.27 -13.11
C ASN A 766 -8.16 -1.86 -12.61
N SER A 767 -9.12 -1.78 -11.69
CA SER A 767 -9.59 -0.52 -11.08
C SER A 767 -8.52 0.20 -10.25
N GLY A 768 -7.49 -0.50 -9.81
CA GLY A 768 -6.34 0.05 -9.10
C GLY A 768 -5.06 -0.74 -9.38
N ARG A 769 -3.93 -0.05 -9.49
CA ARG A 769 -2.62 -0.66 -9.73
C ARG A 769 -2.12 -1.43 -8.51
N THR A 770 -1.66 -2.67 -8.71
CA THR A 770 -0.78 -3.34 -7.76
C THR A 770 0.65 -3.15 -8.23
N VAL A 771 1.56 -2.70 -7.35
CA VAL A 771 2.99 -2.65 -7.70
C VAL A 771 3.76 -3.53 -6.73
N SER A 772 4.39 -4.58 -7.25
CA SER A 772 5.41 -5.34 -6.52
C SER A 772 6.75 -4.58 -6.62
N LEU A 773 6.81 -3.39 -6.00
CA LEU A 773 7.98 -2.51 -6.07
C LEU A 773 9.21 -3.17 -5.42
N HIS A 774 10.33 -3.10 -6.14
CA HIS A 774 11.65 -3.54 -5.71
C HIS A 774 12.35 -2.51 -4.80
N TRP A 775 11.60 -1.68 -4.07
CA TRP A 775 12.15 -0.52 -3.33
C TRP A 775 12.03 -0.72 -1.82
N ASN A 776 13.20 -0.79 -1.17
CA ASN A 776 13.44 -0.72 0.28
C ASN A 776 12.38 -1.34 1.23
N VAL A 777 12.75 -2.51 1.77
CA VAL A 777 12.01 -3.38 2.73
C VAL A 777 11.48 -2.66 3.99
N HIS A 778 11.86 -1.40 4.24
CA HIS A 778 11.39 -0.61 5.38
C HIS A 778 9.96 -0.05 5.24
N VAL A 779 9.37 0.04 4.04
CA VAL A 779 8.03 0.61 3.84
C VAL A 779 6.90 -0.44 3.86
N LEU A 780 7.23 -1.73 3.71
CA LEU A 780 6.23 -2.82 3.58
C LEU A 780 5.55 -3.25 4.89
N ASN A 781 5.91 -2.66 6.04
CA ASN A 781 5.39 -3.06 7.36
C ASN A 781 4.08 -2.36 7.80
N GLN A 782 3.38 -1.67 6.87
CA GLN A 782 2.01 -1.13 7.05
C GLN A 782 0.99 -1.69 6.03
N CYS A 783 1.42 -2.45 5.04
CA CYS A 783 0.54 -3.03 4.02
C CYS A 783 0.89 -4.51 3.87
N GLY A 784 0.15 -5.36 4.56
CA GLY A 784 0.41 -6.80 4.57
C GLY A 784 0.25 -7.42 3.19
N ALA A 785 1.38 -7.95 2.68
CA ALA A 785 1.47 -8.81 1.51
C ALA A 785 1.14 -8.19 0.14
N ILE A 786 1.48 -8.91 -0.93
CA ILE A 786 1.65 -8.37 -2.30
C ILE A 786 0.31 -8.19 -3.06
N ALA A 787 -0.70 -7.68 -2.36
CA ALA A 787 -2.06 -7.44 -2.89
C ALA A 787 -2.68 -6.09 -2.48
N THR A 788 -2.07 -5.37 -1.53
CA THR A 788 -2.73 -4.28 -0.80
C THR A 788 -2.66 -2.88 -1.42
N CYS A 789 -2.23 -2.75 -2.69
CA CYS A 789 -2.49 -1.53 -3.47
C CYS A 789 -3.77 -1.59 -4.31
N GLY A 790 -4.54 -2.69 -4.22
CA GLY A 790 -5.79 -2.91 -4.96
C GLY A 790 -6.90 -1.90 -4.64
N GLY A 791 -6.78 -0.70 -5.22
CA GLY A 791 -7.79 0.36 -5.23
C GLY A 791 -8.21 0.90 -3.86
N GLY A 792 -7.42 0.75 -2.79
CA GLY A 792 -7.72 1.34 -1.48
C GLY A 792 -9.08 0.93 -0.90
N GLY A 793 -9.55 -0.28 -1.23
CA GLY A 793 -10.87 -0.78 -0.82
C GLY A 793 -12.01 -0.56 -1.82
N ILE A 794 -11.78 0.14 -2.94
CA ILE A 794 -12.80 0.33 -3.99
C ILE A 794 -12.91 -0.88 -4.94
N SER A 795 -11.82 -1.63 -5.15
CA SER A 795 -11.77 -2.74 -6.11
C SER A 795 -12.76 -3.90 -5.89
N PRO A 796 -13.14 -4.31 -4.66
CA PRO A 796 -14.10 -5.40 -4.44
C PRO A 796 -15.58 -4.95 -4.53
N THR A 797 -15.84 -3.65 -4.79
CA THR A 797 -17.18 -3.06 -4.69
C THR A 797 -18.02 -3.21 -5.96
N PHE A 798 -19.34 -3.07 -5.81
CA PHE A 798 -20.28 -3.00 -6.91
C PHE A 798 -20.02 -1.81 -7.86
N GLY A 799 -19.51 -0.69 -7.34
CA GLY A 799 -19.11 0.44 -8.18
C GLY A 799 -17.95 0.12 -9.10
N ALA A 800 -17.03 -0.77 -8.69
CA ALA A 800 -16.00 -1.31 -9.59
C ALA A 800 -16.60 -2.27 -10.64
N ALA A 801 -17.68 -2.99 -10.32
CA ALA A 801 -18.43 -3.79 -11.29
C ALA A 801 -19.10 -2.92 -12.36
N LEU A 802 -19.73 -1.81 -11.95
CA LEU A 802 -20.29 -0.81 -12.86
C LEU A 802 -19.22 -0.14 -13.72
N TRP A 803 -18.08 0.24 -13.13
CA TRP A 803 -16.92 0.76 -13.87
C TRP A 803 -16.46 -0.21 -14.97
N ILE A 804 -16.38 -1.52 -14.71
CA ILE A 804 -16.01 -2.53 -15.73
C ILE A 804 -16.95 -2.48 -16.95
N VAL A 805 -18.26 -2.33 -16.73
CA VAL A 805 -19.24 -2.28 -17.83
C VAL A 805 -18.92 -1.14 -18.79
N ASP A 806 -18.69 0.06 -18.26
CA ASP A 806 -18.44 1.25 -19.05
C ASP A 806 -17.02 1.26 -19.65
N TYR A 807 -16.01 0.92 -18.83
CA TYR A 807 -14.60 0.90 -19.21
C TYR A 807 -14.27 -0.10 -20.32
N VAL A 808 -14.92 -1.27 -20.36
CA VAL A 808 -14.72 -2.27 -21.43
C VAL A 808 -15.30 -1.79 -22.76
N LEU A 809 -16.48 -1.16 -22.73
CA LEU A 809 -17.11 -0.59 -23.93
C LEU A 809 -16.32 0.63 -24.43
N GLN A 810 -15.84 1.48 -23.53
CA GLN A 810 -14.93 2.57 -23.84
C GLN A 810 -13.58 2.11 -24.39
N GLY A 811 -13.00 1.03 -23.86
CA GLY A 811 -11.79 0.41 -24.40
C GLY A 811 -11.97 0.01 -25.86
N ALA A 812 -13.05 -0.71 -26.18
CA ALA A 812 -13.38 -1.09 -27.56
C ALA A 812 -13.57 0.11 -28.49
N LEU A 813 -14.30 1.15 -28.04
CA LEU A 813 -14.52 2.37 -28.81
C LEU A 813 -13.22 3.15 -29.09
N ASN A 814 -12.21 3.02 -28.22
CA ASN A 814 -10.87 3.57 -28.40
C ASN A 814 -9.89 2.58 -29.06
N GLY A 815 -10.38 1.50 -29.68
CA GLY A 815 -9.58 0.57 -30.49
C GLY A 815 -8.85 -0.52 -29.70
N VAL A 816 -9.17 -0.75 -28.42
CA VAL A 816 -8.63 -1.92 -27.70
C VAL A 816 -9.45 -3.16 -28.07
N GLU A 817 -8.80 -4.16 -28.66
CA GLU A 817 -9.50 -5.38 -29.10
C GLU A 817 -9.75 -6.38 -27.96
N ARG A 818 -8.87 -6.43 -26.94
CA ARG A 818 -8.98 -7.30 -25.76
C ARG A 818 -8.43 -6.62 -24.52
N LEU A 819 -9.19 -6.66 -23.42
CA LEU A 819 -8.83 -6.13 -22.11
C LEU A 819 -8.65 -7.29 -21.13
N TYR A 820 -7.41 -7.57 -20.74
CA TYR A 820 -7.03 -8.65 -19.84
C TYR A 820 -7.02 -8.18 -18.39
N PHE A 821 -8.04 -8.54 -17.62
CA PHE A 821 -8.12 -8.15 -16.21
C PHE A 821 -7.32 -9.08 -15.32
N HIS A 822 -6.40 -8.51 -14.54
CA HIS A 822 -5.44 -9.30 -13.75
C HIS A 822 -6.09 -9.99 -12.56
N GLN A 823 -5.63 -11.22 -12.31
CA GLN A 823 -5.94 -12.04 -11.14
C GLN A 823 -4.61 -12.34 -10.44
N GLY A 824 -4.40 -11.72 -9.27
CA GLY A 824 -3.17 -11.80 -8.48
C GLY A 824 -3.14 -13.01 -7.53
N THR A 825 -2.66 -12.82 -6.30
CA THR A 825 -2.57 -13.92 -5.31
C THR A 825 -3.95 -14.46 -4.92
N ILE A 826 -4.14 -15.79 -5.03
CA ILE A 826 -5.37 -16.48 -4.63
C ILE A 826 -5.65 -16.23 -3.14
N GLY A 827 -6.91 -16.03 -2.77
CA GLY A 827 -7.33 -15.66 -1.41
C GLY A 827 -7.02 -14.21 -1.01
N ASN A 828 -5.89 -13.66 -1.48
CA ASN A 828 -5.41 -12.30 -1.19
C ASN A 828 -5.38 -11.43 -2.45
N CYS A 829 -6.55 -11.06 -2.98
CA CYS A 829 -6.66 -10.20 -4.15
C CYS A 829 -8.01 -9.48 -4.20
N GLN A 830 -8.03 -8.16 -3.95
CA GLN A 830 -9.29 -7.41 -3.79
C GLN A 830 -9.98 -7.07 -5.12
N TYR A 831 -9.26 -7.07 -6.24
CA TYR A 831 -9.81 -6.85 -7.59
C TYR A 831 -10.13 -8.16 -8.34
N CYS A 832 -9.75 -9.32 -7.78
CA CYS A 832 -10.01 -10.61 -8.40
C CYS A 832 -11.50 -10.91 -8.47
N TRP A 833 -11.91 -11.54 -9.55
CA TRP A 833 -13.31 -11.87 -9.84
C TRP A 833 -13.76 -13.13 -9.10
N TRP A 834 -12.82 -14.03 -8.82
CA TRP A 834 -12.99 -15.27 -8.05
C TRP A 834 -11.69 -15.62 -7.30
N GLY A 835 -11.62 -16.80 -6.69
CA GLY A 835 -10.42 -17.27 -5.97
C GLY A 835 -10.31 -16.72 -4.54
N ARG A 836 -11.30 -15.93 -4.12
CA ARG A 836 -11.67 -15.77 -2.71
C ARG A 836 -12.86 -16.70 -2.44
N PHE A 837 -13.25 -16.87 -1.18
CA PHE A 837 -14.35 -17.76 -0.76
C PHE A 837 -15.75 -17.35 -1.27
N THR A 838 -15.84 -16.35 -2.14
CA THR A 838 -17.04 -15.91 -2.85
C THR A 838 -16.66 -15.35 -4.23
N THR A 839 -17.63 -15.25 -5.14
CA THR A 839 -17.48 -14.52 -6.40
C THR A 839 -17.58 -13.02 -6.14
N GLY A 840 -16.54 -12.27 -6.54
CA GLY A 840 -16.43 -10.84 -6.25
C GLY A 840 -17.44 -10.00 -7.04
N ALA A 841 -17.86 -8.86 -6.48
CA ALA A 841 -18.77 -7.94 -7.15
C ALA A 841 -18.33 -7.56 -8.60
N PRO A 842 -17.02 -7.33 -8.89
CA PRO A 842 -16.54 -7.11 -10.26
C PRO A 842 -17.03 -8.13 -11.31
N PHE A 843 -17.15 -9.42 -10.95
CA PHE A 843 -17.63 -10.46 -11.88
C PHE A 843 -19.06 -10.23 -12.37
N TYR A 844 -19.90 -9.56 -11.59
CA TYR A 844 -21.27 -9.24 -12.00
C TYR A 844 -21.26 -8.21 -13.14
N GLY A 845 -20.31 -7.26 -13.12
CA GLY A 845 -20.10 -6.31 -14.22
C GLY A 845 -19.59 -7.00 -15.48
N THR A 846 -18.66 -7.95 -15.34
CA THR A 846 -18.11 -8.71 -16.48
C THR A 846 -19.16 -9.62 -17.11
N TYR A 847 -20.01 -10.26 -16.31
CA TYR A 847 -21.15 -11.04 -16.80
C TYR A 847 -22.19 -10.15 -17.48
N PHE A 848 -22.50 -8.98 -16.92
CA PHE A 848 -23.50 -8.07 -17.46
C PHE A 848 -23.07 -7.46 -18.81
N VAL A 849 -21.82 -6.99 -18.94
CA VAL A 849 -21.34 -6.47 -20.23
C VAL A 849 -21.25 -7.57 -21.30
N ASN A 850 -20.87 -8.80 -20.94
CA ASN A 850 -20.92 -9.91 -21.90
C ASN A 850 -22.36 -10.34 -22.25
N THR A 851 -23.33 -10.14 -21.36
CA THR A 851 -24.76 -10.33 -21.65
C THR A 851 -25.28 -9.28 -22.63
N PHE A 852 -24.83 -8.02 -22.51
CA PHE A 852 -25.10 -6.97 -23.48
C PHE A 852 -24.47 -7.26 -24.85
N LEU A 853 -23.25 -7.77 -24.88
CA LEU A 853 -22.56 -8.09 -26.12
C LEU A 853 -23.12 -9.36 -26.80
N GLY A 854 -23.54 -10.36 -26.03
CA GLY A 854 -24.17 -11.60 -26.50
C GLY A 854 -23.29 -12.43 -27.45
N THR A 855 -23.86 -13.48 -28.05
CA THR A 855 -23.17 -14.31 -29.07
C THR A 855 -23.23 -13.71 -30.48
N ASP A 856 -24.12 -12.72 -30.64
CA ASP A 856 -24.63 -12.13 -31.87
C ASP A 856 -24.15 -10.68 -32.10
N GLY A 857 -23.67 -9.99 -31.05
CA GLY A 857 -23.11 -8.64 -31.14
C GLY A 857 -21.74 -8.60 -31.79
N ALA A 858 -21.66 -7.88 -32.91
CA ALA A 858 -20.50 -7.76 -33.80
C ALA A 858 -19.93 -6.34 -33.91
N ARG A 859 -20.77 -5.29 -33.75
CA ARG A 859 -20.32 -3.88 -33.74
C ARG A 859 -20.91 -3.08 -32.57
N LEU A 860 -20.18 -2.09 -32.07
CA LEU A 860 -20.55 -1.24 -30.93
C LEU A 860 -20.55 0.24 -31.33
N SER A 861 -21.51 1.01 -30.81
CA SER A 861 -21.48 2.48 -30.83
C SER A 861 -21.90 3.04 -29.47
N MET A 862 -21.26 4.15 -29.07
CA MET A 862 -21.85 5.11 -28.11
C MET A 862 -23.03 5.83 -28.77
N LEU A 863 -23.98 6.30 -27.97
CA LEU A 863 -25.16 7.07 -28.39
C LEU A 863 -25.28 8.45 -27.71
N ASP A 864 -24.55 8.68 -26.62
CA ASP A 864 -24.44 9.97 -25.94
C ASP A 864 -23.16 10.74 -26.35
N ASP A 865 -22.85 11.84 -25.65
CA ASP A 865 -21.73 12.74 -25.94
C ASP A 865 -20.47 12.50 -25.08
N GLY A 866 -20.54 11.57 -24.12
CA GLY A 866 -19.46 11.27 -23.19
C GLY A 866 -19.19 12.34 -22.13
N ALA A 867 -20.04 13.37 -22.00
CA ALA A 867 -19.89 14.44 -21.02
C ALA A 867 -20.79 14.27 -19.77
N GLY A 868 -21.88 13.50 -19.91
CA GLY A 868 -22.85 13.27 -18.85
C GLY A 868 -22.46 12.21 -17.81
N ALA A 869 -23.32 12.06 -16.79
CA ALA A 869 -23.28 10.97 -15.82
C ALA A 869 -24.11 9.73 -16.23
N VAL A 870 -24.66 9.72 -17.45
CA VAL A 870 -25.44 8.60 -17.99
C VAL A 870 -24.92 8.23 -19.38
N ALA A 871 -24.28 7.07 -19.49
CA ALA A 871 -23.81 6.52 -20.75
C ALA A 871 -24.94 5.77 -21.46
N SER A 872 -24.95 5.79 -22.79
CA SER A 872 -25.84 4.99 -23.63
C SER A 872 -25.06 4.34 -24.77
N TYR A 873 -25.20 3.02 -24.90
CA TYR A 873 -24.53 2.23 -25.93
C TYR A 873 -25.51 1.39 -26.72
N VAL A 874 -25.17 1.06 -27.96
CA VAL A 874 -25.91 0.10 -28.79
C VAL A 874 -24.96 -0.90 -29.41
N VAL A 875 -25.37 -2.16 -29.41
CA VAL A 875 -24.68 -3.25 -30.11
C VAL A 875 -25.48 -3.68 -31.34
N TYR A 876 -24.78 -3.96 -32.43
CA TYR A 876 -25.35 -4.37 -33.71
C TYR A 876 -24.87 -5.78 -34.08
N ASN A 877 -25.68 -6.51 -34.84
CA ASN A 877 -25.29 -7.79 -35.42
C ASN A 877 -24.38 -7.62 -36.66
N SER A 878 -23.94 -8.75 -37.23
CA SER A 878 -23.11 -8.78 -38.45
C SER A 878 -23.81 -8.17 -39.67
N SER A 879 -25.15 -8.20 -39.73
CA SER A 879 -25.97 -7.50 -40.73
C SER A 879 -26.22 -6.03 -40.39
N SER A 880 -25.46 -5.47 -39.45
CA SER A 880 -25.53 -4.08 -38.99
C SER A 880 -26.88 -3.64 -38.40
N LYS A 881 -27.77 -4.57 -38.01
CA LYS A 881 -29.03 -4.22 -37.31
C LYS A 881 -28.81 -4.08 -35.81
N PRO A 882 -29.42 -3.08 -35.14
CA PRO A 882 -29.30 -2.92 -33.69
C PRO A 882 -29.99 -4.10 -32.98
N LEU A 883 -29.39 -4.57 -31.89
CA LEU A 883 -29.86 -5.73 -31.11
C LEU A 883 -30.29 -5.36 -29.69
N ARG A 884 -29.44 -4.59 -28.99
CA ARG A 884 -29.61 -4.21 -27.59
C ARG A 884 -29.07 -2.81 -27.36
N VAL A 885 -29.65 -2.11 -26.40
CA VAL A 885 -29.12 -0.86 -25.82
C VAL A 885 -28.68 -1.12 -24.39
N LEU A 886 -27.55 -0.54 -23.97
CA LEU A 886 -27.14 -0.49 -22.58
C LEU A 886 -27.17 0.95 -22.09
N VAL A 887 -27.79 1.17 -20.93
CA VAL A 887 -27.82 2.43 -20.21
C VAL A 887 -27.09 2.25 -18.89
N TYR A 888 -26.15 3.13 -18.60
CA TYR A 888 -25.36 3.09 -17.36
C TYR A 888 -25.44 4.45 -16.66
N ASN A 889 -25.85 4.45 -15.39
CA ASN A 889 -25.92 5.67 -14.58
C ASN A 889 -24.77 5.73 -13.56
N SER A 890 -23.76 6.55 -13.86
CA SER A 890 -22.56 6.74 -13.02
C SER A 890 -22.76 7.69 -11.84
N ASN A 891 -23.97 8.19 -11.59
CA ASN A 891 -24.23 8.95 -10.37
C ASN A 891 -23.97 8.05 -9.15
N TYR A 892 -23.17 8.56 -8.21
CA TYR A 892 -22.74 7.79 -7.06
C TYR A 892 -23.84 7.75 -5.98
N TYR A 893 -24.17 6.55 -5.51
CA TYR A 893 -25.04 6.34 -4.36
C TYR A 893 -24.30 5.55 -3.28
N SER A 894 -24.02 6.21 -2.15
CA SER A 894 -23.33 5.67 -0.97
C SER A 894 -24.16 4.65 -0.17
N GLY A 895 -25.50 4.67 -0.32
CA GLY A 895 -26.43 3.98 0.58
C GLY A 895 -27.08 4.90 1.61
N SER A 896 -26.69 6.17 1.68
CA SER A 896 -27.31 7.20 2.52
C SER A 896 -28.04 8.24 1.68
N GLY A 897 -29.13 8.80 2.23
CA GLY A 897 -29.96 9.79 1.54
C GLY A 897 -30.85 9.21 0.43
N THR A 898 -31.39 10.08 -0.42
CA THR A 898 -32.29 9.69 -1.51
C THR A 898 -31.50 9.24 -2.74
N ARG A 899 -31.68 7.99 -3.17
CA ARG A 899 -31.12 7.48 -4.43
C ARG A 899 -31.82 8.15 -5.62
N SER A 900 -31.11 9.02 -6.34
CA SER A 900 -31.63 9.69 -7.54
C SER A 900 -31.91 8.70 -8.67
N SER A 901 -32.77 9.11 -9.62
CA SER A 901 -33.10 8.34 -10.83
C SER A 901 -33.12 9.26 -12.04
N THR A 902 -32.60 8.78 -13.16
CA THR A 902 -32.53 9.54 -14.42
C THR A 902 -33.39 8.85 -15.47
N SER A 903 -34.14 9.63 -16.24
CA SER A 903 -34.98 9.12 -17.32
C SER A 903 -34.29 9.31 -18.66
N VAL A 904 -34.19 8.23 -19.43
CA VAL A 904 -33.61 8.24 -20.78
C VAL A 904 -34.66 7.79 -21.77
N SER A 905 -34.84 8.56 -22.84
CA SER A 905 -35.86 8.35 -23.86
C SER A 905 -35.20 8.06 -25.21
N PHE A 906 -35.45 6.87 -25.73
CA PHE A 906 -34.91 6.38 -26.99
C PHE A 906 -35.92 6.51 -28.13
N THR A 907 -35.45 6.96 -29.29
CA THR A 907 -36.19 7.02 -30.55
C THR A 907 -35.41 6.28 -31.65
N GLY A 908 -36.04 6.01 -32.80
CA GLY A 908 -35.37 5.32 -33.90
C GLY A 908 -35.25 3.81 -33.68
N GLY A 909 -34.13 3.21 -34.10
CA GLY A 909 -33.78 1.80 -33.85
C GLY A 909 -34.69 0.73 -34.48
N GLY A 910 -35.71 1.14 -35.25
CA GLY A 910 -36.78 0.24 -35.71
C GLY A 910 -37.96 0.11 -34.74
N LEU A 911 -38.06 0.97 -33.73
CA LEU A 911 -39.22 1.02 -32.83
C LEU A 911 -40.51 1.35 -33.61
N ALA A 912 -41.54 0.53 -33.41
CA ALA A 912 -42.87 0.74 -33.98
C ALA A 912 -43.58 1.98 -33.38
N SER A 913 -44.80 2.29 -33.81
CA SER A 913 -45.61 3.37 -33.21
C SER A 913 -45.94 3.12 -31.73
N SER A 914 -46.12 1.85 -31.35
CA SER A 914 -46.25 1.38 -29.97
C SER A 914 -45.82 -0.08 -29.85
N GLY A 915 -45.58 -0.54 -28.62
CA GLY A 915 -45.24 -1.93 -28.33
C GLY A 915 -44.64 -2.09 -26.95
N SER A 916 -43.94 -3.21 -26.73
CA SER A 916 -43.10 -3.43 -25.55
C SER A 916 -41.79 -4.11 -25.92
N LYS A 917 -40.78 -3.89 -25.07
CA LYS A 917 -39.45 -4.52 -25.10
C LYS A 917 -39.14 -5.16 -23.74
N THR A 918 -38.13 -6.02 -23.70
CA THR A 918 -37.64 -6.59 -22.43
C THR A 918 -36.37 -5.88 -21.98
N ALA A 919 -36.19 -5.71 -20.67
CA ALA A 919 -34.99 -5.13 -20.11
C ALA A 919 -34.46 -5.93 -18.90
N THR A 920 -33.15 -5.83 -18.64
CA THR A 920 -32.44 -6.56 -17.59
C THR A 920 -31.55 -5.59 -16.80
N ARG A 921 -31.70 -5.54 -15.48
CA ARG A 921 -30.96 -4.64 -14.58
C ARG A 921 -29.72 -5.28 -13.97
N LEU A 922 -28.69 -4.48 -13.70
CA LEU A 922 -27.59 -4.78 -12.80
C LEU A 922 -27.72 -3.88 -11.57
N THR A 923 -27.99 -4.48 -10.40
CA THR A 923 -28.38 -3.77 -9.18
C THR A 923 -27.63 -4.25 -7.94
N ALA A 924 -27.46 -3.33 -6.99
CA ALA A 924 -27.06 -3.60 -5.61
C ALA A 924 -27.65 -2.51 -4.69
N PRO A 925 -27.59 -2.67 -3.35
CA PRO A 925 -28.02 -1.63 -2.40
C PRO A 925 -27.37 -0.27 -2.66
N ASN A 926 -26.04 -0.24 -2.88
CA ASN A 926 -25.24 0.97 -3.07
C ASN A 926 -23.95 0.69 -3.86
N ALA A 927 -23.23 1.74 -4.27
CA ALA A 927 -21.97 1.62 -5.00
C ALA A 927 -20.87 0.88 -4.21
N THR A 928 -20.84 1.04 -2.87
CA THR A 928 -19.85 0.40 -1.99
C THR A 928 -20.18 -1.06 -1.65
N SER A 929 -21.29 -1.61 -2.16
CA SER A 929 -21.75 -2.96 -1.85
C SER A 929 -20.72 -4.03 -2.20
N ARG A 930 -20.54 -4.98 -1.30
CA ARG A 930 -19.53 -6.05 -1.38
C ARG A 930 -20.16 -7.42 -1.14
N VAL A 931 -20.00 -8.33 -2.10
CA VAL A 931 -20.52 -9.71 -2.02
C VAL A 931 -19.83 -10.48 -0.88
N ASP A 932 -18.54 -10.21 -0.62
CA ASP A 932 -17.79 -10.80 0.50
C ASP A 932 -18.17 -10.22 1.88
N GLN A 933 -19.09 -9.25 1.91
CA GLN A 933 -19.72 -8.70 3.11
C GLN A 933 -21.24 -8.93 3.13
N GLY A 934 -21.75 -9.86 2.31
CA GLY A 934 -23.16 -10.25 2.27
C GLY A 934 -24.09 -9.29 1.51
N ALA A 935 -23.55 -8.31 0.77
CA ALA A 935 -24.40 -7.39 -0.01
C ALA A 935 -25.00 -8.08 -1.25
N ALA A 936 -26.30 -7.90 -1.45
CA ALA A 936 -27.05 -8.48 -2.57
C ALA A 936 -26.80 -7.74 -3.90
N VAL A 937 -25.72 -8.11 -4.60
CA VAL A 937 -25.51 -7.74 -6.01
C VAL A 937 -26.28 -8.73 -6.88
N THR A 938 -27.10 -8.26 -7.82
CA THR A 938 -27.97 -9.12 -8.64
C THR A 938 -28.04 -8.70 -10.11
N ILE A 939 -28.29 -9.65 -11.00
CA ILE A 939 -28.63 -9.43 -12.42
C ILE A 939 -30.08 -9.87 -12.66
N GLY A 940 -30.89 -9.01 -13.28
CA GLY A 940 -32.32 -9.23 -13.45
C GLY A 940 -33.07 -9.43 -12.12
N GLY A 941 -32.58 -8.83 -11.04
CA GLY A 941 -33.16 -8.94 -9.68
C GLY A 941 -33.05 -10.31 -8.99
N GLY A 942 -32.59 -11.36 -9.68
CA GLY A 942 -32.60 -12.72 -9.14
C GLY A 942 -31.34 -13.55 -9.40
N LEU A 943 -30.54 -13.25 -10.43
CA LEU A 943 -29.30 -13.99 -10.68
C LEU A 943 -28.17 -13.48 -9.78
N THR A 944 -27.58 -14.42 -9.04
CA THR A 944 -26.38 -14.29 -8.21
C THR A 944 -25.39 -15.42 -8.49
N PHE A 945 -24.23 -15.43 -7.85
CA PHE A 945 -23.23 -16.49 -7.99
C PHE A 945 -22.71 -16.98 -6.62
N ASP A 946 -22.55 -18.29 -6.48
CA ASP A 946 -21.85 -18.89 -5.34
C ASP A 946 -20.31 -18.72 -5.45
N GLY A 947 -19.55 -19.14 -4.43
CA GLY A 947 -18.08 -19.05 -4.45
C GLY A 947 -17.38 -19.95 -5.50
N ASN A 948 -18.11 -20.83 -6.17
CA ASN A 948 -17.65 -21.65 -7.29
C ASN A 948 -18.10 -21.09 -8.65
N CYS A 949 -18.62 -19.85 -8.72
CA CYS A 949 -19.22 -19.27 -9.93
C CYS A 949 -20.43 -20.04 -10.49
N ASN A 950 -21.12 -20.87 -9.71
CA ASN A 950 -22.42 -21.39 -10.14
C ASN A 950 -23.47 -20.29 -10.07
N ALA A 951 -24.30 -20.20 -11.11
CA ALA A 951 -25.46 -19.33 -11.12
C ALA A 951 -26.47 -19.79 -10.04
N VAL A 952 -26.90 -18.86 -9.19
CA VAL A 952 -27.89 -19.05 -8.14
C VAL A 952 -29.06 -18.10 -8.41
N GLY A 953 -30.27 -18.64 -8.52
CA GLY A 953 -31.44 -17.90 -8.97
C GLY A 953 -31.48 -17.74 -10.50
N SER A 954 -32.30 -16.81 -10.99
CA SER A 954 -32.55 -16.60 -12.42
C SER A 954 -32.70 -15.13 -12.78
N ILE A 955 -32.42 -14.78 -14.04
CA ILE A 955 -32.62 -13.43 -14.57
C ILE A 955 -34.12 -13.22 -14.81
N SER A 956 -34.74 -12.28 -14.08
CA SER A 956 -36.03 -11.72 -14.47
C SER A 956 -35.83 -10.60 -15.47
N LYS A 957 -36.65 -10.56 -16.53
CA LYS A 957 -36.69 -9.46 -17.49
C LYS A 957 -37.93 -8.60 -17.23
N GLU A 958 -37.76 -7.30 -17.06
CA GLU A 958 -38.87 -6.35 -16.95
C GLU A 958 -39.41 -5.97 -18.32
N THR A 959 -40.70 -5.66 -18.40
CA THR A 959 -41.37 -5.23 -19.64
C THR A 959 -41.39 -3.71 -19.72
N VAL A 960 -40.76 -3.14 -20.75
CA VAL A 960 -40.74 -1.70 -21.04
C VAL A 960 -41.72 -1.42 -22.18
N SER A 961 -42.90 -0.90 -21.86
CA SER A 961 -43.89 -0.46 -22.85
C SER A 961 -43.54 0.91 -23.43
N PHE A 962 -43.83 1.13 -24.71
CA PHE A 962 -43.54 2.38 -25.42
C PHE A 962 -44.66 2.78 -26.37
N SER A 963 -44.76 4.08 -26.66
CA SER A 963 -45.74 4.68 -27.58
C SER A 963 -45.16 5.93 -28.25
N GLY A 964 -45.74 6.35 -29.37
CA GLY A 964 -45.21 7.46 -30.18
C GLY A 964 -43.78 7.20 -30.68
N SER A 965 -43.42 5.93 -30.93
CA SER A 965 -42.05 5.49 -31.28
C SER A 965 -40.95 5.95 -30.31
N THR A 966 -41.32 6.25 -29.06
CA THR A 966 -40.41 6.71 -28.01
C THR A 966 -40.44 5.76 -26.82
N LEU A 967 -39.32 5.07 -26.56
CA LEU A 967 -39.14 4.15 -25.45
C LEU A 967 -38.42 4.84 -24.30
N THR A 968 -39.08 5.02 -23.16
CA THR A 968 -38.50 5.71 -22.00
C THR A 968 -38.25 4.72 -20.86
N VAL A 969 -37.04 4.75 -20.29
CA VAL A 969 -36.64 3.98 -19.11
C VAL A 969 -36.14 4.89 -18.00
N SER A 970 -36.24 4.43 -16.76
CA SER A 970 -35.58 5.08 -15.62
C SER A 970 -34.48 4.18 -15.05
N VAL A 971 -33.32 4.78 -14.80
CA VAL A 971 -32.13 4.11 -14.25
C VAL A 971 -31.65 4.92 -13.05
N LYS A 972 -31.55 4.26 -11.89
CA LYS A 972 -31.16 4.84 -10.61
C LYS A 972 -29.66 5.13 -10.58
N ALA A 973 -29.23 6.05 -9.72
CA ALA A 973 -27.82 6.25 -9.42
C ALA A 973 -27.15 4.91 -9.07
N SER A 974 -25.96 4.65 -9.64
CA SER A 974 -25.22 3.40 -9.48
C SER A 974 -26.04 2.18 -9.90
N GLU A 975 -26.58 2.19 -11.12
CA GLU A 975 -27.35 1.09 -11.74
C GLU A 975 -27.01 1.02 -13.23
N ALA A 976 -27.16 -0.15 -13.85
CA ALA A 976 -27.13 -0.31 -15.30
C ALA A 976 -28.31 -1.15 -15.80
N LEU A 977 -28.73 -0.93 -17.04
CA LEU A 977 -29.89 -1.53 -17.69
C LEU A 977 -29.53 -1.94 -19.11
N ILE A 978 -29.87 -3.18 -19.50
CA ILE A 978 -29.86 -3.62 -20.91
C ILE A 978 -31.30 -3.67 -21.39
N ILE A 979 -31.58 -3.16 -22.59
CA ILE A 979 -32.87 -3.25 -23.28
C ILE A 979 -32.66 -4.08 -24.55
N ASP A 980 -33.45 -5.14 -24.75
CA ASP A 980 -33.49 -5.89 -26.02
C ASP A 980 -34.40 -5.17 -27.03
N LEU A 981 -33.94 -4.98 -28.28
CA LEU A 981 -34.61 -4.16 -29.32
C LEU A 981 -35.51 -4.93 -30.30
#